data_AF-A0A8C5C5H3-F1
#
_entry.id   AF-A0A8C5C5H3-F1
#
_cell.length_a   1.000
_cell.length_b   1.000
_cell.length_c   1.000
_cell.angle_alpha   90.00
_cell.angle_beta   90.00
_cell.angle_gamma   90.00
#
_symmetry.space_group_name_H-M   'P 1'
#
loop_
_entity.id
_entity.type
_entity.pdbx_description
1 polymer ?
#
loop_
_entity_poly.entity_id
_entity_poly.type
_entity_poly.pdbx_seq_one_letter_code
_entity_poly.pdbx_strand_id
1 'polypeptide(L)'
;MASHAGATGSSSNEDDDILPPPPGTPKRKKGKRKAKYRKEWEKDFKWIDSVREDEFKANCNVCRRQFSVSHGGLTDVRQHASGEAHKKNETQRRSQGALTQFLIRPATPEANMVTAAEVAHVYHTVKHNLSYNSSDCQFKLTAQTLPDSSIAKKMSCGRTKAEALVTDVLAPKAVEDVLTKLKGDGKPLQFSLQTDASNKGNRKMFPLAVQFFTPEEGIEKKLIDFVENPDESSQGIVDSIQCSLDKTGLALDNVSAFSADNANVNYGVHNSVFTKLKQSNSEILRGNCHAHIVHNTVKHALNELSVDVENIVLKVYGHFSISAKRRETLKEFCAFCDVDFQEILRHVTTRWLSLNPAINRLLENWTALKAYFISLGEECPRHLRALLRLPEDAAGVEEEEADLAEVYLLFCSNVLTLFEEVVKKLERDATTSADLYAIMDSFLQRLIKRRDDKFYGYLTRRKLQLLSPHDANRVRQEFTAFLDTAIGYVRKWFNFSDDNWHFHVQPLCLTSGKISYDDMEKIIEKLHLVDRLNLSMDELYDECVTANGVLGHLKGRQDWPSKGTAEKWVEVLRGRAADLPNILAVVSFVLSIPSSTGYVERVFSFMKNKWTDVRNKCSVALIKSELIVTLNYEKSCSQFYTEAVVDTQLLAAARDQKKYKWKK
;
A
#
# COMPACT_ATOMS: atom_id res chain seq x y z
N MET A 1 -53.56 -12.10 -37.17
CA MET A 1 -54.76 -12.95 -37.31
C MET A 1 -55.91 -12.27 -36.59
N ALA A 2 -57.10 -12.23 -37.21
CA ALA A 2 -58.36 -11.64 -36.71
C ALA A 2 -58.33 -10.13 -36.39
N SER A 3 -59.35 -9.33 -36.73
CA SER A 3 -60.50 -9.56 -37.63
C SER A 3 -61.26 -8.25 -37.89
N HIS A 4 -61.61 -7.98 -39.16
CA HIS A 4 -62.84 -7.31 -39.67
C HIS A 4 -63.29 -5.94 -39.08
N ALA A 5 -63.95 -5.04 -39.82
CA ALA A 5 -64.30 -4.85 -41.23
C ALA A 5 -64.62 -3.34 -41.40
N GLY A 6 -64.73 -2.71 -42.57
CA GLY A 6 -64.60 -3.16 -43.95
C GLY A 6 -65.41 -2.23 -44.87
N ALA A 7 -64.80 -1.83 -46.00
CA ALA A 7 -65.42 -1.53 -47.30
C ALA A 7 -66.44 -0.37 -47.39
N THR A 8 -66.67 0.33 -48.50
CA THR A 8 -66.35 0.20 -49.95
C THR A 8 -66.05 1.62 -50.50
N GLY A 9 -65.53 1.88 -51.71
CA GLY A 9 -65.03 1.05 -52.80
C GLY A 9 -64.55 1.93 -53.99
N SER A 10 -63.80 1.33 -54.92
CA SER A 10 -63.85 1.47 -56.41
C SER A 10 -64.24 2.82 -57.07
N SER A 11 -63.63 3.27 -58.18
CA SER A 11 -62.77 2.60 -59.18
C SER A 11 -61.85 3.59 -59.93
N SER A 12 -61.11 3.06 -60.90
CA SER A 12 -60.05 3.66 -61.73
C SER A 12 -60.53 4.45 -62.98
N ASN A 13 -59.55 4.80 -63.82
CA ASN A 13 -59.60 5.33 -65.21
C ASN A 13 -59.69 6.86 -65.31
N GLU A 14 -59.12 7.56 -66.28
CA GLU A 14 -58.06 7.44 -67.31
C GLU A 14 -58.15 8.78 -68.09
N ASP A 15 -57.01 9.28 -68.55
CA ASP A 15 -56.78 10.11 -69.75
C ASP A 15 -57.45 11.50 -70.03
N ASP A 16 -56.57 12.34 -70.58
CA ASP A 16 -56.68 13.38 -71.61
C ASP A 16 -57.42 14.74 -71.42
N ASP A 17 -56.56 15.77 -71.39
CA ASP A 17 -56.60 17.07 -72.12
C ASP A 17 -57.92 17.59 -72.72
N ILE A 18 -58.46 18.67 -72.12
CA ILE A 18 -59.26 19.70 -72.81
C ILE A 18 -58.94 21.12 -72.27
N LEU A 19 -58.66 22.07 -73.17
CA LEU A 19 -58.53 23.53 -72.96
C LEU A 19 -59.71 24.28 -73.63
N PRO A 20 -59.96 25.59 -73.40
CA PRO A 20 -60.00 26.41 -72.17
C PRO A 20 -61.48 26.82 -71.91
N PRO A 21 -61.97 28.10 -71.97
CA PRO A 21 -61.64 29.40 -71.33
C PRO A 21 -62.78 29.84 -70.35
N PRO A 22 -63.04 31.14 -70.03
CA PRO A 22 -62.21 32.36 -69.96
C PRO A 22 -62.04 32.89 -68.49
N PRO A 23 -61.19 33.90 -68.23
CA PRO A 23 -60.90 34.34 -66.86
C PRO A 23 -61.96 35.26 -66.24
N GLY A 24 -62.61 34.81 -65.17
CA GLY A 24 -63.35 35.69 -64.25
C GLY A 24 -62.41 36.54 -63.40
N THR A 25 -62.57 37.86 -63.41
CA THR A 25 -61.68 38.81 -62.73
C THR A 25 -61.67 38.65 -61.20
N PRO A 26 -60.53 38.32 -60.56
CA PRO A 26 -60.46 38.23 -59.10
C PRO A 26 -60.45 39.64 -58.47
N LYS A 27 -61.34 39.87 -57.49
CA LYS A 27 -61.34 41.11 -56.69
C LYS A 27 -59.98 41.32 -56.04
N ARG A 28 -59.36 42.49 -56.27
CA ARG A 28 -58.11 42.93 -55.61
C ARG A 28 -58.20 42.78 -54.09
N LYS A 29 -57.54 41.76 -53.51
CA LYS A 29 -57.27 41.71 -52.07
C LYS A 29 -56.36 42.90 -51.73
N LYS A 30 -56.80 43.80 -50.83
CA LYS A 30 -55.92 44.84 -50.26
C LYS A 30 -54.72 44.14 -49.61
N GLY A 31 -53.51 44.43 -50.10
CA GLY A 31 -52.29 43.84 -49.55
C GLY A 31 -52.12 44.23 -48.08
N LYS A 32 -51.96 43.23 -47.20
CA LYS A 32 -51.62 43.49 -45.78
C LYS A 32 -50.25 44.17 -45.74
N ARG A 33 -50.19 45.37 -45.15
CA ARG A 33 -48.95 46.15 -45.00
C ARG A 33 -48.01 45.41 -44.03
N LYS A 34 -46.93 44.81 -44.55
CA LYS A 34 -45.96 44.07 -43.72
C LYS A 34 -45.32 45.01 -42.69
N ALA A 35 -45.24 44.57 -41.43
CA ALA A 35 -44.56 45.31 -40.38
C ALA A 35 -43.04 45.07 -40.43
N LYS A 36 -42.24 46.13 -40.44
CA LYS A 36 -40.77 46.05 -40.36
C LYS A 36 -40.33 45.95 -38.90
N TYR A 37 -39.21 45.29 -38.66
CA TYR A 37 -38.46 45.33 -37.41
C TYR A 37 -38.09 46.77 -37.04
N ARG A 38 -38.12 47.09 -35.74
CA ARG A 38 -37.70 48.40 -35.23
C ARG A 38 -36.71 48.23 -34.08
N LYS A 39 -35.55 48.87 -34.17
CA LYS A 39 -34.53 48.87 -33.11
C LYS A 39 -35.01 49.40 -31.77
N GLU A 40 -36.10 50.19 -31.74
CA GLU A 40 -36.71 50.65 -30.49
C GLU A 40 -37.14 49.49 -29.57
N TRP A 41 -37.47 48.33 -30.14
CA TRP A 41 -37.87 47.14 -29.37
C TRP A 41 -36.71 46.50 -28.58
N GLU A 42 -35.46 46.77 -28.94
CA GLU A 42 -34.26 46.26 -28.24
C GLU A 42 -34.13 46.84 -26.82
N LYS A 43 -34.79 47.99 -26.54
CA LYS A 43 -34.86 48.60 -25.20
C LYS A 43 -35.67 47.74 -24.23
N ASP A 44 -36.84 47.27 -24.67
CA ASP A 44 -37.77 46.47 -23.88
C ASP A 44 -37.41 44.97 -23.90
N PHE A 45 -36.79 44.51 -24.99
CA PHE A 45 -36.46 43.11 -25.24
C PHE A 45 -34.97 42.95 -25.57
N LYS A 46 -34.10 42.95 -24.54
CA LYS A 46 -32.63 42.80 -24.68
C LYS A 46 -32.15 41.47 -25.30
N TRP A 47 -33.07 40.58 -25.65
CA TRP A 47 -32.80 39.29 -26.28
C TRP A 47 -33.08 39.26 -27.80
N ILE A 48 -33.59 40.35 -28.40
CA ILE A 48 -33.71 40.49 -29.86
C ILE A 48 -32.65 41.42 -30.46
N ASP A 49 -32.37 41.20 -31.74
CA ASP A 49 -31.54 42.03 -32.60
C ASP A 49 -32.01 41.96 -34.07
N SER A 50 -31.70 42.99 -34.86
CA SER A 50 -32.10 43.11 -36.26
C SER A 50 -31.39 42.10 -37.18
N VAL A 51 -32.11 41.45 -38.09
CA VAL A 51 -31.51 40.63 -39.16
C VAL A 51 -31.02 41.54 -40.30
N ARG A 52 -29.72 41.49 -40.63
CA ARG A 52 -29.09 42.38 -41.63
C ARG A 52 -29.69 42.27 -43.04
N GLU A 53 -30.21 41.11 -43.40
CA GLU A 53 -30.69 40.78 -44.75
C GLU A 53 -32.23 40.71 -44.87
N ASP A 54 -32.96 40.89 -43.76
CA ASP A 54 -34.43 40.79 -43.74
C ASP A 54 -35.04 41.73 -42.70
N GLU A 55 -35.45 42.93 -43.15
CA GLU A 55 -36.13 43.93 -42.32
C GLU A 55 -37.48 43.46 -41.75
N PHE A 56 -37.99 42.29 -42.16
CA PHE A 56 -39.24 41.70 -41.67
C PHE A 56 -39.02 40.54 -40.68
N LYS A 57 -37.78 40.31 -40.24
CA LYS A 57 -37.43 39.33 -39.20
C LYS A 57 -36.71 39.96 -38.01
N ALA A 58 -36.91 39.34 -36.85
CA ALA A 58 -36.11 39.54 -35.65
C ALA A 58 -35.24 38.29 -35.43
N ASN A 59 -33.99 38.46 -34.99
CA ASN A 59 -33.20 37.39 -34.42
C ASN A 59 -33.44 37.33 -32.90
N CYS A 60 -33.35 36.14 -32.31
CA CYS A 60 -33.52 35.92 -30.87
C CYS A 60 -32.25 35.26 -30.31
N ASN A 61 -31.47 36.00 -29.51
CA ASN A 61 -30.21 35.50 -28.96
C ASN A 61 -30.39 34.44 -27.85
N VAL A 62 -31.58 34.33 -27.25
CA VAL A 62 -31.96 33.27 -26.30
C VAL A 62 -32.30 31.96 -27.01
N CYS A 63 -33.06 32.02 -28.11
CA CYS A 63 -33.47 30.84 -28.87
C CYS A 63 -32.52 30.47 -30.02
N ARG A 64 -31.53 31.32 -30.32
CA ARG A 64 -30.62 31.23 -31.48
C ARG A 64 -31.36 30.98 -32.81
N ARG A 65 -32.49 31.66 -33.00
CA ARG A 65 -33.33 31.53 -34.21
C ARG A 65 -33.89 32.87 -34.65
N GLN A 66 -34.03 33.03 -35.96
CA GLN A 66 -34.79 34.12 -36.56
C GLN A 66 -36.29 33.80 -36.59
N PHE A 67 -37.13 34.81 -36.48
CA PHE A 67 -38.59 34.69 -36.62
C PHE A 67 -39.16 35.91 -37.33
N SER A 68 -40.27 35.71 -38.06
CA SER A 68 -40.94 36.82 -38.76
C SER A 68 -41.66 37.74 -37.79
N VAL A 69 -41.51 39.05 -38.02
CA VAL A 69 -42.32 40.11 -37.42
C VAL A 69 -43.26 40.76 -38.45
N SER A 70 -43.38 40.16 -39.64
CA SER A 70 -44.06 40.77 -40.78
C SER A 70 -45.58 40.90 -40.63
N HIS A 71 -46.19 40.21 -39.67
CA HIS A 71 -47.64 40.03 -39.58
C HIS A 71 -48.28 40.88 -38.47
N GLY A 72 -47.69 40.88 -37.28
CA GLY A 72 -48.13 41.63 -36.10
C GLY A 72 -47.05 42.53 -35.48
N GLY A 73 -45.81 42.53 -36.01
CA GLY A 73 -44.75 43.43 -35.55
C GLY A 73 -44.37 43.17 -34.09
N LEU A 74 -44.57 44.17 -33.23
CA LEU A 74 -44.33 44.05 -31.78
C LEU A 74 -45.17 42.94 -31.12
N THR A 75 -46.35 42.62 -31.68
CA THR A 75 -47.18 41.51 -31.21
C THR A 75 -46.49 40.16 -31.46
N ASP A 76 -45.82 39.99 -32.61
CA ASP A 76 -45.08 38.77 -32.95
C ASP A 76 -43.87 38.59 -32.01
N VAL A 77 -43.21 39.69 -31.61
CA VAL A 77 -42.13 39.70 -30.60
C VAL A 77 -42.65 39.24 -29.23
N ARG A 78 -43.79 39.78 -28.77
CA ARG A 78 -44.42 39.38 -27.50
C ARG A 78 -44.90 37.93 -27.52
N GLN A 79 -45.40 37.45 -28.67
CA GLN A 79 -45.81 36.05 -28.86
C GLN A 79 -44.61 35.10 -28.87
N HIS A 80 -43.47 35.50 -29.44
CA HIS A 80 -42.23 34.74 -29.31
C HIS A 80 -41.79 34.63 -27.85
N ALA A 81 -41.82 35.74 -27.11
CA ALA A 81 -41.43 35.81 -25.70
C ALA A 81 -42.30 34.90 -24.80
N SER A 82 -43.61 34.83 -25.08
CA SER A 82 -44.56 34.04 -24.30
C SER A 82 -44.53 32.53 -24.62
N GLY A 83 -43.92 32.13 -25.73
CA GLY A 83 -43.81 30.74 -26.16
C GLY A 83 -42.90 29.87 -25.27
N GLU A 84 -43.29 28.61 -25.08
CA GLU A 84 -42.63 27.67 -24.16
C GLU A 84 -41.12 27.49 -24.44
N ALA A 85 -40.74 27.37 -25.72
CA ALA A 85 -39.35 27.23 -26.13
C ALA A 85 -38.49 28.42 -25.69
N HIS A 86 -39.03 29.65 -25.72
CA HIS A 86 -38.31 30.84 -25.29
C HIS A 86 -38.15 30.86 -23.76
N LYS A 87 -39.26 30.66 -23.03
CA LYS A 87 -39.27 30.56 -21.56
C LYS A 87 -38.28 29.51 -21.05
N LYS A 88 -38.31 28.30 -21.63
CA LYS A 88 -37.40 27.19 -21.26
C LYS A 88 -35.93 27.57 -21.47
N ASN A 89 -35.60 28.14 -22.62
CA ASN A 89 -34.23 28.58 -22.94
C ASN A 89 -33.78 29.76 -22.05
N GLU A 90 -34.67 30.69 -21.71
CA GLU A 90 -34.37 31.80 -20.79
C GLU A 90 -34.08 31.28 -19.38
N THR A 91 -34.91 30.38 -18.85
CA THR A 91 -34.67 29.70 -17.56
C THR A 91 -33.34 28.96 -17.56
N GLN A 92 -32.99 28.26 -18.65
CA GLN A 92 -31.73 27.54 -18.79
C GLN A 92 -30.51 28.47 -18.93
N ARG A 93 -30.65 29.68 -19.51
CA ARG A 93 -29.58 30.69 -19.51
C ARG A 93 -29.41 31.36 -18.13
N ARG A 94 -30.49 31.53 -17.36
CA ARG A 94 -30.40 32.03 -15.97
C ARG A 94 -29.64 31.06 -15.06
N SER A 95 -29.84 29.74 -15.20
CA SER A 95 -29.06 28.75 -14.44
C SER A 95 -27.60 28.65 -14.89
N GLN A 96 -27.28 28.96 -16.16
CA GLN A 96 -25.89 29.08 -16.62
C GLN A 96 -25.13 30.27 -16.01
N GLY A 97 -25.82 31.29 -15.50
CA GLY A 97 -25.20 32.43 -14.81
C GLY A 97 -24.41 32.04 -13.54
N ALA A 98 -24.67 30.88 -12.96
CA ALA A 98 -23.91 30.36 -11.82
C ALA A 98 -22.54 29.76 -12.19
N LEU A 99 -22.29 29.44 -13.46
CA LEU A 99 -21.03 28.81 -13.91
C LEU A 99 -19.85 29.78 -13.95
N THR A 100 -20.08 31.09 -14.07
CA THR A 100 -18.99 32.09 -14.06
C THR A 100 -18.34 32.23 -12.68
N GLN A 101 -19.02 31.87 -11.59
CA GLN A 101 -18.45 31.83 -10.24
C GLN A 101 -17.52 30.62 -10.02
N PHE A 102 -17.48 29.68 -10.98
CA PHE A 102 -16.50 28.58 -11.03
C PHE A 102 -15.32 28.86 -11.96
N LEU A 103 -15.21 30.05 -12.56
CA LEU A 103 -14.04 30.42 -13.34
C LEU A 103 -12.81 30.56 -12.43
N ILE A 104 -11.71 29.96 -12.88
CA ILE A 104 -10.35 29.93 -12.32
C ILE A 104 -10.13 30.99 -11.23
N ARG A 105 -10.01 30.55 -9.97
CA ARG A 105 -9.64 31.45 -8.86
C ARG A 105 -8.29 32.08 -9.20
N PRO A 106 -8.16 33.42 -9.20
CA PRO A 106 -6.86 34.06 -9.26
C PRO A 106 -6.00 33.55 -8.10
N ALA A 107 -4.67 33.47 -8.29
CA ALA A 107 -3.73 33.00 -7.27
C ALA A 107 -3.53 34.05 -6.16
N THR A 108 -4.60 34.38 -5.43
CA THR A 108 -4.55 35.22 -4.24
C THR A 108 -4.06 34.42 -3.03
N PRO A 109 -3.51 35.06 -1.98
CA PRO A 109 -3.13 34.37 -0.75
C PRO A 109 -4.29 33.60 -0.13
N GLU A 110 -5.50 34.17 -0.11
CA GLU A 110 -6.68 33.47 0.39
C GLU A 110 -7.05 32.26 -0.48
N ALA A 111 -6.96 32.37 -1.82
CA ALA A 111 -7.17 31.21 -2.69
C ALA A 111 -6.11 30.12 -2.45
N ASN A 112 -4.86 30.48 -2.11
CA ASN A 112 -3.79 29.53 -1.74
C ASN A 112 -4.20 28.77 -0.48
N MET A 113 -4.63 29.46 0.57
CA MET A 113 -5.11 28.83 1.80
C MET A 113 -6.33 27.92 1.57
N VAL A 114 -7.29 28.31 0.73
CA VAL A 114 -8.45 27.46 0.42
C VAL A 114 -8.05 26.20 -0.35
N THR A 115 -7.20 26.32 -1.38
CA THR A 115 -6.72 25.13 -2.12
C THR A 115 -5.86 24.24 -1.23
N ALA A 116 -4.97 24.80 -0.40
CA ALA A 116 -4.19 24.03 0.57
C ALA A 116 -5.07 23.29 1.57
N ALA A 117 -6.13 23.94 2.08
CA ALA A 117 -7.09 23.32 2.99
C ALA A 117 -7.86 22.17 2.32
N GLU A 118 -8.36 22.36 1.09
CA GLU A 118 -9.00 21.29 0.31
C GLU A 118 -8.08 20.08 0.14
N VAL A 119 -6.84 20.30 -0.30
CA VAL A 119 -5.84 19.25 -0.54
C VAL A 119 -5.44 18.56 0.78
N ALA A 120 -5.27 19.30 1.88
CA ALA A 120 -4.96 18.75 3.19
C ALA A 120 -6.11 17.91 3.78
N HIS A 121 -7.37 18.32 3.58
CA HIS A 121 -8.54 17.50 3.97
C HIS A 121 -8.66 16.22 3.12
N VAL A 122 -8.27 16.27 1.85
CA VAL A 122 -8.17 15.07 0.99
C VAL A 122 -7.03 14.16 1.45
N TYR A 123 -5.85 14.71 1.78
CA TYR A 123 -4.76 13.95 2.38
C TYR A 123 -5.18 13.29 3.71
N HIS A 124 -5.89 14.02 4.57
CA HIS A 124 -6.49 13.47 5.80
C HIS A 124 -7.47 12.32 5.51
N THR A 125 -8.35 12.46 4.51
CA THR A 125 -9.25 11.39 4.05
C THR A 125 -8.48 10.12 3.68
N VAL A 126 -7.39 10.26 2.91
CA VAL A 126 -6.54 9.12 2.51
C VAL A 126 -5.77 8.52 3.68
N LYS A 127 -5.12 9.35 4.51
CA LYS A 127 -4.26 8.93 5.61
C LYS A 127 -5.04 8.14 6.67
N HIS A 128 -6.25 8.57 6.96
CA HIS A 128 -7.13 7.95 7.97
C HIS A 128 -8.15 6.97 7.37
N ASN A 129 -8.00 6.59 6.10
CA ASN A 129 -8.83 5.62 5.37
C ASN A 129 -10.34 5.94 5.38
N LEU A 130 -10.69 7.24 5.42
CA LEU A 130 -12.07 7.71 5.42
C LEU A 130 -12.74 7.45 4.07
N SER A 131 -14.07 7.54 4.04
CA SER A 131 -14.85 7.36 2.81
C SER A 131 -15.01 8.68 2.06
N TYR A 132 -14.72 8.72 0.77
CA TYR A 132 -15.00 9.93 -0.05
C TYR A 132 -16.48 10.31 -0.07
N ASN A 133 -17.38 9.40 0.28
CA ASN A 133 -18.81 9.71 0.43
C ASN A 133 -19.06 10.68 1.61
N SER A 134 -18.19 10.75 2.62
CA SER A 134 -18.30 11.73 3.71
C SER A 134 -17.72 13.09 3.35
N SER A 135 -16.86 13.21 2.33
CA SER A 135 -16.23 14.49 1.94
C SER A 135 -17.27 15.56 1.60
N ASP A 136 -18.29 15.22 0.80
CA ASP A 136 -19.39 16.14 0.45
C ASP A 136 -20.17 16.66 1.67
N CYS A 137 -20.30 15.84 2.72
CA CYS A 137 -20.91 16.25 3.98
C CYS A 137 -19.92 17.12 4.80
N GLN A 138 -18.67 16.67 4.91
CA GLN A 138 -17.61 17.33 5.67
C GLN A 138 -17.42 18.80 5.25
N PHE A 139 -17.20 19.08 3.96
CA PHE A 139 -16.97 20.46 3.52
C PHE A 139 -18.20 21.37 3.72
N LYS A 140 -19.42 20.83 3.53
CA LYS A 140 -20.67 21.58 3.80
C LYS A 140 -20.85 21.87 5.28
N LEU A 141 -20.57 20.89 6.15
CA LEU A 141 -20.65 21.03 7.60
C LEU A 141 -19.60 22.01 8.10
N THR A 142 -18.34 21.93 7.64
CA THR A 142 -17.27 22.86 8.01
C THR A 142 -17.63 24.31 7.71
N ALA A 143 -18.28 24.59 6.58
CA ALA A 143 -18.76 25.93 6.24
C ALA A 143 -19.91 26.43 7.15
N GLN A 144 -20.65 25.53 7.80
CA GLN A 144 -21.73 25.85 8.75
C GLN A 144 -21.23 25.98 10.20
N THR A 145 -20.31 25.11 10.62
CA THR A 145 -19.78 25.08 12.00
C THR A 145 -18.67 26.10 12.23
N LEU A 146 -18.02 26.60 11.17
CA LEU A 146 -17.03 27.69 11.22
C LEU A 146 -17.54 28.90 10.40
N PRO A 147 -18.65 29.57 10.84
CA PRO A 147 -19.33 30.60 10.06
C PRO A 147 -18.61 31.95 10.03
N ASP A 148 -17.51 32.10 10.74
CA ASP A 148 -16.60 33.24 10.72
C ASP A 148 -15.49 33.08 9.65
N SER A 149 -15.02 31.85 9.43
CA SER A 149 -13.92 31.54 8.50
C SER A 149 -14.30 31.77 7.03
N SER A 150 -13.62 32.72 6.37
CA SER A 150 -13.76 32.94 4.92
C SER A 150 -13.22 31.76 4.10
N ILE A 151 -12.23 31.04 4.63
CA ILE A 151 -11.64 29.85 4.02
C ILE A 151 -12.66 28.71 4.02
N ALA A 152 -13.25 28.40 5.17
CA ALA A 152 -14.25 27.33 5.31
C ALA A 152 -15.43 27.50 4.33
N LYS A 153 -15.96 28.73 4.22
CA LYS A 153 -17.03 29.08 3.27
C LYS A 153 -16.65 28.89 1.79
N LYS A 154 -15.36 28.96 1.47
CA LYS A 154 -14.84 28.86 0.10
C LYS A 154 -14.34 27.46 -0.25
N MET A 155 -14.17 26.55 0.72
CA MET A 155 -13.80 25.16 0.46
C MET A 155 -14.94 24.41 -0.22
N SER A 156 -14.64 23.75 -1.34
CA SER A 156 -15.60 22.95 -2.11
C SER A 156 -14.89 21.77 -2.76
N CYS A 157 -14.97 20.60 -2.12
CA CYS A 157 -14.29 19.39 -2.55
C CYS A 157 -15.14 18.13 -2.30
N GLY A 158 -16.18 17.96 -3.10
CA GLY A 158 -16.98 16.73 -3.12
C GLY A 158 -16.20 15.52 -3.63
N ARG A 159 -16.81 14.32 -3.55
CA ARG A 159 -16.19 13.03 -3.86
C ARG A 159 -15.31 13.03 -5.12
N THR A 160 -15.86 13.46 -6.26
CA THR A 160 -15.16 13.39 -7.56
C THR A 160 -13.90 14.26 -7.61
N LYS A 161 -13.92 15.42 -6.93
CA LYS A 161 -12.74 16.30 -6.82
C LYS A 161 -11.72 15.71 -5.86
N ALA A 162 -12.16 15.14 -4.74
CA ALA A 162 -11.27 14.46 -3.80
C ALA A 162 -10.57 13.26 -4.46
N GLU A 163 -11.30 12.44 -5.20
CA GLU A 163 -10.77 11.28 -5.94
C GLU A 163 -9.70 11.72 -6.96
N ALA A 164 -9.99 12.74 -7.79
CA ALA A 164 -9.05 13.25 -8.79
C ALA A 164 -7.84 14.00 -8.21
N LEU A 165 -7.99 14.70 -7.08
CA LEU A 165 -6.86 15.27 -6.34
C LEU A 165 -5.92 14.18 -5.81
N VAL A 166 -6.43 12.98 -5.48
CA VAL A 166 -5.59 11.85 -5.08
C VAL A 166 -4.90 11.21 -6.29
N THR A 167 -5.66 10.87 -7.34
CA THR A 167 -5.12 10.11 -8.49
C THR A 167 -4.23 10.93 -9.41
N ASP A 168 -4.53 12.22 -9.59
CA ASP A 168 -3.93 13.01 -10.67
C ASP A 168 -3.05 14.16 -10.17
N VAL A 169 -2.99 14.41 -8.86
CA VAL A 169 -2.14 15.44 -8.23
C VAL A 169 -1.25 14.84 -7.14
N LEU A 170 -1.85 14.35 -6.04
CA LEU A 170 -1.10 13.93 -4.86
C LEU A 170 -0.22 12.71 -5.09
N ALA A 171 -0.74 11.65 -5.74
CA ALA A 171 0.03 10.45 -6.01
C ALA A 171 1.13 10.66 -7.08
N PRO A 172 0.88 11.33 -8.22
CA PRO A 172 1.95 11.65 -9.16
C PRO A 172 3.06 12.51 -8.55
N LYS A 173 2.71 13.56 -7.77
CA LYS A 173 3.70 14.35 -7.02
C LYS A 173 4.50 13.48 -6.05
N ALA A 174 3.83 12.62 -5.28
CA ALA A 174 4.47 11.73 -4.33
C ALA A 174 5.42 10.70 -4.97
N VAL A 175 5.29 10.44 -6.28
CA VAL A 175 6.28 9.68 -7.06
C VAL A 175 7.37 10.61 -7.58
N GLU A 176 7.05 11.77 -8.16
CA GLU A 176 8.06 12.73 -8.64
C GLU A 176 9.02 13.19 -7.54
N ASP A 177 8.53 13.43 -6.32
CA ASP A 177 9.36 13.75 -5.14
C ASP A 177 10.43 12.67 -4.90
N VAL A 178 10.07 11.39 -5.07
CA VAL A 178 10.97 10.23 -4.92
C VAL A 178 11.92 10.09 -6.11
N LEU A 179 11.42 10.28 -7.33
CA LEU A 179 12.23 10.23 -8.55
C LEU A 179 13.26 11.36 -8.62
N THR A 180 12.95 12.53 -8.06
CA THR A 180 13.87 13.66 -7.94
C THR A 180 15.04 13.29 -7.04
N LYS A 181 14.76 12.73 -5.85
CA LYS A 181 15.81 12.21 -4.95
C LYS A 181 16.67 11.13 -5.62
N LEU A 182 16.04 10.15 -6.30
CA LEU A 182 16.76 9.06 -6.97
C LEU A 182 17.62 9.51 -8.15
N LYS A 183 17.21 10.54 -8.90
CA LYS A 183 17.99 11.08 -10.03
C LYS A 183 19.15 11.96 -9.55
N GLY A 184 19.00 12.63 -8.41
CA GLY A 184 20.00 13.50 -7.81
C GLY A 184 20.42 14.67 -8.70
N ASP A 185 21.47 15.38 -8.29
CA ASP A 185 22.06 16.49 -9.05
C ASP A 185 22.96 15.98 -10.20
N GLY A 186 22.37 15.18 -11.10
CA GLY A 186 23.08 14.55 -12.23
C GLY A 186 23.90 13.31 -11.86
N LYS A 187 23.91 12.90 -10.59
CA LYS A 187 24.45 11.63 -10.09
C LYS A 187 23.32 10.77 -9.52
N PRO A 188 22.78 9.80 -10.28
CA PRO A 188 21.71 8.93 -9.81
C PRO A 188 22.13 8.10 -8.59
N LEU A 189 21.25 8.00 -7.60
CA LEU A 189 21.44 7.13 -6.45
C LEU A 189 21.25 5.67 -6.85
N GLN A 190 22.03 4.79 -6.23
CA GLN A 190 21.81 3.35 -6.30
C GLN A 190 20.64 2.99 -5.37
N PHE A 191 19.70 2.17 -5.86
CA PHE A 191 18.49 1.79 -5.12
C PHE A 191 18.17 0.31 -5.32
N SER A 192 17.55 -0.34 -4.33
CA SER A 192 17.02 -1.69 -4.52
C SER A 192 15.57 -1.65 -4.98
N LEU A 193 15.16 -2.67 -5.72
CA LEU A 193 13.76 -2.94 -6.05
C LEU A 193 13.18 -3.97 -5.08
N GLN A 194 11.95 -3.75 -4.62
CA GLN A 194 11.20 -4.71 -3.81
C GLN A 194 9.84 -4.99 -4.44
N THR A 195 9.51 -6.28 -4.64
CA THR A 195 8.19 -6.71 -5.12
C THR A 195 7.80 -8.08 -4.56
N ASP A 196 6.50 -8.35 -4.53
CA ASP A 196 5.88 -9.61 -4.14
C ASP A 196 4.43 -9.63 -4.66
N ALA A 197 3.71 -10.75 -4.54
CA ALA A 197 2.32 -10.88 -4.97
C ALA A 197 1.35 -10.95 -3.79
N SER A 198 0.23 -10.21 -3.86
CA SER A 198 -0.92 -10.44 -2.97
C SER A 198 -2.24 -10.46 -3.71
N ASN A 199 -3.17 -11.28 -3.21
CA ASN A 199 -4.49 -11.45 -3.79
C ASN A 199 -5.49 -10.43 -3.23
N LYS A 200 -6.36 -9.88 -4.09
CA LYS A 200 -7.61 -9.21 -3.71
C LYS A 200 -8.76 -9.80 -4.51
N GLY A 201 -9.45 -10.78 -3.93
CA GLY A 201 -10.40 -11.60 -4.68
C GLY A 201 -9.66 -12.40 -5.76
N ASN A 202 -10.08 -12.24 -7.02
CA ASN A 202 -9.42 -12.82 -8.19
C ASN A 202 -8.31 -11.94 -8.79
N ARG A 203 -7.99 -10.79 -8.19
CA ARG A 203 -6.93 -9.88 -8.66
C ARG A 203 -5.59 -10.18 -8.01
N LYS A 204 -4.52 -10.12 -8.80
CA LYS A 204 -3.13 -10.26 -8.38
C LYS A 204 -2.45 -8.90 -8.41
N MET A 205 -1.97 -8.45 -7.24
CA MET A 205 -1.43 -7.12 -7.04
C MET A 205 0.06 -7.18 -6.68
N PHE A 206 0.87 -6.41 -7.42
CA PHE A 206 2.32 -6.31 -7.29
C PHE A 206 2.71 -4.85 -6.97
N PRO A 207 3.08 -4.53 -5.71
CA PRO A 207 3.78 -3.29 -5.42
C PRO A 207 5.18 -3.31 -6.06
N LEU A 208 5.59 -2.17 -6.61
CA LEU A 208 6.98 -1.90 -6.92
C LEU A 208 7.46 -0.81 -5.98
N ALA A 209 8.25 -1.21 -4.99
CA ALA A 209 8.86 -0.31 -4.02
C ALA A 209 10.36 -0.17 -4.30
N VAL A 210 10.91 0.97 -3.89
CA VAL A 210 12.34 1.27 -3.92
C VAL A 210 12.86 1.45 -2.50
N GLN A 211 14.10 1.05 -2.24
CA GLN A 211 14.85 1.49 -1.06
C GLN A 211 16.18 2.10 -1.47
N PHE A 212 16.50 3.25 -0.92
CA PHE A 212 17.74 4.00 -1.14
C PHE A 212 18.16 4.70 0.16
N PHE A 213 19.32 5.34 0.17
CA PHE A 213 19.84 6.07 1.32
C PHE A 213 20.16 7.51 0.92
N THR A 214 19.86 8.47 1.81
CA THR A 214 20.28 9.87 1.71
C THR A 214 21.00 10.28 2.99
N PRO A 215 22.05 11.13 2.92
CA PRO A 215 22.76 11.59 4.12
C PRO A 215 21.91 12.51 5.01
N GLU A 216 20.80 13.06 4.50
CA GLU A 216 19.84 13.89 5.23
C GLU A 216 18.82 13.07 6.04
N GLU A 217 18.13 12.12 5.39
CA GLU A 217 17.00 11.38 5.97
C GLU A 217 17.36 9.93 6.38
N GLY A 218 18.45 9.37 5.87
CA GLY A 218 18.85 7.99 6.09
C GLY A 218 18.24 7.03 5.07
N ILE A 219 17.78 5.85 5.52
CA ILE A 219 17.16 4.87 4.63
C ILE A 219 15.72 5.28 4.31
N GLU A 220 15.44 5.54 3.04
CA GLU A 220 14.10 5.80 2.53
C GLU A 220 13.54 4.56 1.84
N LYS A 221 12.28 4.22 2.15
CA LYS A 221 11.53 3.10 1.55
C LYS A 221 10.23 3.66 0.97
N LYS A 222 10.08 3.65 -0.36
CA LYS A 222 9.02 4.39 -1.06
C LYS A 222 8.32 3.51 -2.11
N LEU A 223 7.03 3.74 -2.35
CA LEU A 223 6.26 3.04 -3.38
C LEU A 223 6.23 3.85 -4.68
N ILE A 224 6.66 3.27 -5.80
CA ILE A 224 6.67 3.94 -7.12
C ILE A 224 5.57 3.41 -8.06
N ASP A 225 5.18 2.13 -7.95
CA ASP A 225 4.05 1.57 -8.69
C ASP A 225 3.27 0.54 -7.86
N PHE A 226 2.04 0.24 -8.28
CA PHE A 226 1.18 -0.80 -7.72
C PHE A 226 0.34 -1.39 -8.86
N VAL A 227 0.79 -2.52 -9.39
CA VAL A 227 0.36 -3.10 -10.66
C VAL A 227 -0.64 -4.23 -10.43
N GLU A 228 -1.71 -4.30 -11.22
CA GLU A 228 -2.54 -5.51 -11.36
C GLU A 228 -2.00 -6.32 -12.54
N ASN A 229 -1.53 -7.54 -12.30
CA ASN A 229 -1.05 -8.43 -13.37
C ASN A 229 -1.47 -9.88 -13.09
N PRO A 230 -2.22 -10.54 -13.99
CA PRO A 230 -2.59 -11.95 -13.83
C PRO A 230 -1.45 -12.94 -14.15
N ASP A 231 -0.38 -12.54 -14.85
CA ASP A 231 0.76 -13.42 -15.11
C ASP A 231 1.77 -13.39 -13.94
N GLU A 232 1.71 -14.44 -13.12
CA GLU A 232 2.63 -14.69 -12.01
C GLU A 232 3.93 -15.39 -12.43
N SER A 233 4.18 -15.54 -13.75
CA SER A 233 5.44 -16.10 -14.23
C SER A 233 6.62 -15.15 -13.94
N SER A 234 7.83 -15.72 -13.93
CA SER A 234 9.06 -14.92 -13.86
C SER A 234 9.21 -13.94 -15.02
N GLN A 235 8.48 -14.13 -16.14
CA GLN A 235 8.46 -13.17 -17.25
C GLN A 235 7.49 -12.03 -16.96
N GLY A 236 6.22 -12.33 -16.65
CA GLY A 236 5.20 -11.31 -16.38
C GLY A 236 5.59 -10.35 -15.25
N ILE A 237 6.31 -10.84 -14.22
CA ILE A 237 6.85 -10.00 -13.16
C ILE A 237 7.98 -9.08 -13.68
N VAL A 238 8.93 -9.61 -14.48
CA VAL A 238 10.01 -8.80 -15.09
C VAL A 238 9.45 -7.75 -16.04
N ASP A 239 8.49 -8.11 -16.89
CA ASP A 239 7.82 -7.19 -17.81
C ASP A 239 7.08 -6.08 -17.05
N SER A 240 6.49 -6.42 -15.89
CA SER A 240 5.85 -5.44 -14.99
C SER A 240 6.86 -4.48 -14.36
N ILE A 241 8.01 -5.00 -13.90
CA ILE A 241 9.12 -4.20 -13.37
C ILE A 241 9.64 -3.24 -14.44
N GLN A 242 10.00 -3.75 -15.62
CA GLN A 242 10.54 -2.95 -16.72
C GLN A 242 9.54 -1.87 -17.15
N CYS A 243 8.28 -2.23 -17.34
CA CYS A 243 7.21 -1.29 -17.70
C CYS A 243 6.98 -0.20 -16.64
N SER A 244 7.34 -0.42 -15.37
CA SER A 244 7.29 0.60 -14.31
C SER A 244 8.57 1.43 -14.21
N LEU A 245 9.74 0.84 -14.46
CA LEU A 245 11.01 1.57 -14.60
C LEU A 245 10.96 2.54 -15.80
N ASP A 246 10.49 2.09 -16.96
CA ASP A 246 10.34 2.89 -18.18
C ASP A 246 9.40 4.09 -17.95
N LYS A 247 8.26 3.88 -17.27
CA LYS A 247 7.31 4.94 -16.92
C LYS A 247 7.88 5.99 -15.96
N THR A 248 8.84 5.62 -15.13
CA THR A 248 9.46 6.50 -14.13
C THR A 248 10.77 7.13 -14.64
N GLY A 249 11.32 6.61 -15.74
CA GLY A 249 12.63 7.00 -16.25
C GLY A 249 13.75 6.61 -15.29
N LEU A 250 13.63 5.45 -14.63
CA LEU A 250 14.67 4.86 -13.81
C LEU A 250 15.41 3.79 -14.61
N ALA A 251 16.74 3.81 -14.59
CA ALA A 251 17.57 2.80 -15.24
C ALA A 251 17.73 1.55 -14.36
N LEU A 252 17.69 0.36 -14.99
CA LEU A 252 17.93 -0.91 -14.30
C LEU A 252 19.38 -1.05 -13.81
N ASP A 253 20.34 -0.37 -14.44
CA ASP A 253 21.76 -0.37 -14.06
C ASP A 253 22.00 0.23 -12.66
N ASN A 254 21.14 1.18 -12.27
CA ASN A 254 21.16 1.80 -10.94
C ASN A 254 20.52 0.93 -9.85
N VAL A 255 20.04 -0.27 -10.20
CA VAL A 255 19.46 -1.20 -9.23
C VAL A 255 20.57 -1.97 -8.51
N SER A 256 20.74 -1.69 -7.22
CA SER A 256 21.73 -2.36 -6.36
C SER A 256 21.35 -3.82 -6.09
N ALA A 257 20.09 -4.08 -5.78
CA ALA A 257 19.56 -5.40 -5.47
C ALA A 257 18.10 -5.56 -5.90
N PHE A 258 17.72 -6.79 -6.22
CA PHE A 258 16.32 -7.21 -6.28
C PHE A 258 15.94 -7.92 -4.97
N SER A 259 14.87 -7.49 -4.32
CA SER A 259 14.36 -8.04 -3.06
C SER A 259 12.94 -8.57 -3.22
N ALA A 260 12.73 -9.78 -2.70
CA ALA A 260 11.50 -10.55 -2.82
C ALA A 260 11.52 -11.71 -1.84
N ASP A 261 10.41 -12.44 -1.76
CA ASP A 261 10.35 -13.70 -1.02
C ASP A 261 11.29 -14.76 -1.66
N ASN A 262 11.59 -15.84 -0.92
CA ASN A 262 12.54 -16.85 -1.40
C ASN A 262 11.90 -17.91 -2.33
N ALA A 263 10.76 -17.62 -2.97
CA ALA A 263 10.11 -18.55 -3.88
C ALA A 263 10.94 -18.81 -5.15
N ASN A 264 10.71 -19.98 -5.76
CA ASN A 264 11.40 -20.40 -7.00
C ASN A 264 11.17 -19.41 -8.16
N VAL A 265 10.01 -18.75 -8.23
CA VAL A 265 9.74 -17.71 -9.25
C VAL A 265 10.68 -16.51 -9.12
N ASN A 266 11.09 -16.15 -7.90
CA ASN A 266 11.94 -15.01 -7.62
C ASN A 266 13.44 -15.38 -7.70
N TYR A 267 13.86 -16.50 -7.11
CA TYR A 267 15.28 -16.85 -6.95
C TYR A 267 15.73 -18.22 -7.49
N GLY A 268 14.85 -18.96 -8.18
CA GLY A 268 15.16 -20.25 -8.80
C GLY A 268 16.40 -20.21 -9.72
N VAL A 269 17.14 -21.33 -9.76
CA VAL A 269 18.52 -21.38 -10.28
C VAL A 269 18.62 -21.05 -11.79
N HIS A 270 17.66 -21.51 -12.60
CA HIS A 270 17.75 -21.42 -14.07
C HIS A 270 16.73 -20.47 -14.71
N ASN A 271 15.60 -20.20 -14.05
CA ASN A 271 14.53 -19.36 -14.57
C ASN A 271 13.76 -18.73 -13.41
N SER A 272 14.05 -17.45 -13.16
CA SER A 272 13.48 -16.67 -12.08
C SER A 272 13.57 -15.17 -12.40
N VAL A 273 12.85 -14.33 -11.65
CA VAL A 273 12.93 -12.86 -11.78
C VAL A 273 14.37 -12.39 -11.60
N PHE A 274 15.06 -12.86 -10.54
CA PHE A 274 16.46 -12.52 -10.31
C PHE A 274 17.40 -12.92 -11.48
N THR A 275 17.28 -14.15 -11.99
CA THR A 275 18.16 -14.61 -13.09
C THR A 275 17.94 -13.84 -14.39
N LYS A 276 16.72 -13.34 -14.63
CA LYS A 276 16.38 -12.50 -15.78
C LYS A 276 16.86 -11.06 -15.61
N LEU A 277 16.61 -10.44 -14.46
CA LEU A 277 17.16 -9.11 -14.16
C LEU A 277 18.70 -9.10 -14.24
N LYS A 278 19.34 -10.19 -13.83
CA LYS A 278 20.80 -10.36 -13.91
C LYS A 278 21.34 -10.47 -15.34
N GLN A 279 20.51 -10.78 -16.34
CA GLN A 279 20.93 -10.74 -17.76
C GLN A 279 21.06 -9.30 -18.29
N SER A 280 20.30 -8.36 -17.72
CA SER A 280 20.34 -6.94 -18.09
C SER A 280 21.27 -6.12 -17.19
N ASN A 281 21.43 -6.50 -15.91
CA ASN A 281 22.35 -5.89 -14.96
C ASN A 281 23.15 -6.99 -14.25
N SER A 282 24.39 -7.25 -14.67
CA SER A 282 25.23 -8.34 -14.15
C SER A 282 25.54 -8.20 -12.66
N GLU A 283 25.59 -6.96 -12.17
CA GLU A 283 25.99 -6.58 -10.82
C GLU A 283 24.81 -6.53 -9.83
N ILE A 284 23.59 -6.89 -10.25
CA ILE A 284 22.44 -6.90 -9.35
C ILE A 284 22.59 -7.96 -8.24
N LEU A 285 22.46 -7.53 -6.99
CA LEU A 285 22.59 -8.38 -5.81
C LEU A 285 21.25 -9.04 -5.43
N ARG A 286 21.35 -10.16 -4.70
CA ARG A 286 20.17 -10.85 -4.15
C ARG A 286 19.77 -10.23 -2.81
N GLY A 287 18.60 -9.60 -2.75
CA GLY A 287 17.94 -9.16 -1.53
C GLY A 287 17.03 -10.25 -0.96
N ASN A 288 17.56 -11.42 -0.66
CA ASN A 288 16.76 -12.55 -0.16
C ASN A 288 16.06 -12.20 1.17
N CYS A 289 14.83 -12.69 1.36
CA CYS A 289 14.12 -12.48 2.61
C CYS A 289 14.63 -13.42 3.71
N HIS A 290 15.50 -12.90 4.58
CA HIS A 290 16.08 -13.65 5.69
C HIS A 290 15.04 -14.10 6.73
N ALA A 291 14.02 -13.28 6.98
CA ALA A 291 12.90 -13.65 7.85
C ALA A 291 12.15 -14.89 7.32
N HIS A 292 11.99 -15.02 5.99
CA HIS A 292 11.39 -16.20 5.35
C HIS A 292 12.26 -17.46 5.58
N ILE A 293 13.60 -17.36 5.57
CA ILE A 293 14.48 -18.50 5.93
C ILE A 293 14.15 -18.98 7.36
N VAL A 294 14.07 -18.06 8.32
CA VAL A 294 13.77 -18.36 9.72
C VAL A 294 12.35 -18.95 9.88
N HIS A 295 11.36 -18.44 9.15
CA HIS A 295 10.00 -18.98 9.11
C HIS A 295 9.95 -20.42 8.57
N ASN A 296 10.55 -20.67 7.40
CA ASN A 296 10.56 -22.01 6.81
C ASN A 296 11.37 -23.01 7.65
N THR A 297 12.44 -22.55 8.32
CA THR A 297 13.22 -23.39 9.25
C THR A 297 12.30 -24.06 10.27
N VAL A 298 11.39 -23.31 10.90
CA VAL A 298 10.45 -23.90 11.86
C VAL A 298 9.46 -24.83 11.19
N LYS A 299 8.88 -24.42 10.05
CA LYS A 299 7.91 -25.23 9.33
C LYS A 299 8.49 -26.60 8.94
N HIS A 300 9.78 -26.67 8.61
CA HIS A 300 10.47 -27.93 8.37
C HIS A 300 10.75 -28.70 9.67
N ALA A 301 11.29 -28.04 10.70
CA ALA A 301 11.61 -28.66 11.99
C ALA A 301 10.40 -29.21 12.76
N LEU A 302 9.22 -28.59 12.65
CA LEU A 302 7.99 -29.08 13.29
C LEU A 302 7.56 -30.48 12.80
N ASN A 303 7.95 -30.91 11.59
CA ASN A 303 7.62 -32.25 11.08
C ASN A 303 8.39 -33.37 11.79
N GLU A 304 9.43 -33.03 12.56
CA GLU A 304 10.17 -33.99 13.40
C GLU A 304 9.40 -34.36 14.69
N LEU A 305 8.28 -33.69 14.97
CA LEU A 305 7.49 -33.87 16.18
C LEU A 305 6.28 -34.77 15.93
N SER A 306 6.10 -35.80 16.77
CA SER A 306 4.94 -36.69 16.77
C SER A 306 3.66 -36.09 17.35
N VAL A 307 3.70 -34.82 17.78
CA VAL A 307 2.55 -34.04 18.24
C VAL A 307 2.40 -32.81 17.34
N ASP A 308 1.28 -32.74 16.62
CA ASP A 308 0.93 -31.65 15.71
C ASP A 308 0.48 -30.40 16.49
N VAL A 309 1.46 -29.64 16.97
CA VAL A 309 1.27 -28.44 17.80
C VAL A 309 0.52 -27.33 17.05
N GLU A 310 0.73 -27.18 15.74
CA GLU A 310 0.02 -26.19 14.93
C GLU A 310 -1.48 -26.49 14.89
N ASN A 311 -1.84 -27.76 14.69
CA ASN A 311 -3.23 -28.20 14.62
C ASN A 311 -3.91 -28.25 15.99
N ILE A 312 -3.19 -28.55 17.09
CA ILE A 312 -3.69 -28.33 18.46
C ILE A 312 -4.18 -26.89 18.61
N VAL A 313 -3.35 -25.90 18.26
CA VAL A 313 -3.71 -24.48 18.34
C VAL A 313 -4.92 -24.14 17.46
N LEU A 314 -4.92 -24.59 16.21
CA LEU A 314 -6.01 -24.30 15.27
C LEU A 314 -7.35 -24.93 15.70
N LYS A 315 -7.34 -26.16 16.21
CA LYS A 315 -8.56 -26.88 16.61
C LYS A 315 -9.11 -26.39 17.94
N VAL A 316 -8.25 -26.12 18.93
CA VAL A 316 -8.68 -25.56 20.22
C VAL A 316 -9.27 -24.16 20.01
N TYR A 317 -8.59 -23.28 19.24
CA TYR A 317 -9.17 -21.98 18.88
C TYR A 317 -10.52 -22.14 18.17
N GLY A 318 -10.60 -23.00 17.15
CA GLY A 318 -11.83 -23.22 16.38
C GLY A 318 -13.02 -23.76 17.20
N HIS A 319 -12.76 -24.51 18.28
CA HIS A 319 -13.80 -25.01 19.17
C HIS A 319 -14.49 -23.88 19.96
N PHE A 320 -13.71 -22.90 20.43
CA PHE A 320 -14.22 -21.77 21.22
C PHE A 320 -14.66 -20.58 20.36
N SER A 321 -14.00 -20.31 19.23
CA SER A 321 -14.27 -19.13 18.39
C SER A 321 -15.67 -19.09 17.79
N ILE A 322 -16.37 -20.23 17.73
CA ILE A 322 -17.71 -20.36 17.15
C ILE A 322 -18.84 -20.34 18.18
N SER A 323 -18.55 -20.26 19.49
CA SER A 323 -19.58 -20.35 20.53
C SER A 323 -19.25 -19.53 21.77
N ALA A 324 -20.04 -18.47 21.98
CA ALA A 324 -20.00 -17.68 23.21
C ALA A 324 -20.23 -18.55 24.46
N LYS A 325 -21.16 -19.52 24.41
CA LYS A 325 -21.40 -20.46 25.52
C LYS A 325 -20.12 -21.23 25.91
N ARG A 326 -19.43 -21.84 24.93
CA ARG A 326 -18.18 -22.59 25.21
C ARG A 326 -17.09 -21.70 25.81
N ARG A 327 -16.99 -20.45 25.34
CA ARG A 327 -16.05 -19.46 25.87
C ARG A 327 -16.37 -19.06 27.31
N GLU A 328 -17.63 -18.79 27.65
CA GLU A 328 -18.00 -18.48 29.03
C GLU A 328 -17.81 -19.71 29.95
N THR A 329 -18.16 -20.92 29.50
CA THR A 329 -17.85 -22.14 30.26
C THR A 329 -16.34 -22.34 30.48
N LEU A 330 -15.48 -22.01 29.51
CA LEU A 330 -14.03 -22.03 29.75
C LEU A 330 -13.60 -21.05 30.86
N LYS A 331 -14.24 -19.88 31.00
CA LYS A 331 -13.98 -18.97 32.13
C LYS A 331 -14.39 -19.56 33.47
N GLU A 332 -15.51 -20.29 33.52
CA GLU A 332 -15.97 -21.00 34.71
C GLU A 332 -14.91 -22.05 35.14
N PHE A 333 -14.33 -22.77 34.18
CA PHE A 333 -13.20 -23.69 34.42
C PHE A 333 -11.90 -22.96 34.82
N CYS A 334 -11.59 -21.81 34.22
CA CYS A 334 -10.45 -20.98 34.64
C CYS A 334 -10.59 -20.54 36.11
N ALA A 335 -11.76 -20.01 36.49
CA ALA A 335 -12.04 -19.62 37.87
C ALA A 335 -12.03 -20.82 38.84
N PHE A 336 -12.51 -21.99 38.41
CA PHE A 336 -12.45 -23.23 39.21
C PHE A 336 -11.01 -23.72 39.43
N CYS A 337 -10.14 -23.58 38.43
CA CYS A 337 -8.73 -24.00 38.50
C CYS A 337 -7.78 -22.94 39.10
N ASP A 338 -8.29 -21.82 39.64
CA ASP A 338 -7.51 -20.66 40.08
C ASP A 338 -6.54 -20.12 39.00
N VAL A 339 -7.03 -20.06 37.76
CA VAL A 339 -6.31 -19.57 36.58
C VAL A 339 -6.99 -18.30 36.06
N ASP A 340 -6.22 -17.22 35.90
CA ASP A 340 -6.71 -16.02 35.20
C ASP A 340 -7.08 -16.36 33.75
N PHE A 341 -8.36 -16.21 33.38
CA PHE A 341 -8.80 -16.48 32.00
C PHE A 341 -8.07 -15.57 31.01
N GLN A 342 -7.48 -16.20 30.00
CA GLN A 342 -6.78 -15.50 28.93
C GLN A 342 -7.39 -15.87 27.57
N GLU A 343 -7.80 -14.86 26.78
CA GLU A 343 -8.49 -15.05 25.50
C GLU A 343 -7.67 -15.91 24.51
N ILE A 344 -8.22 -17.07 24.09
CA ILE A 344 -7.56 -18.01 23.17
C ILE A 344 -7.25 -17.33 21.83
N LEU A 345 -5.96 -17.30 21.46
CA LEU A 345 -5.49 -16.59 20.27
C LEU A 345 -5.58 -17.46 19.01
N ARG A 346 -5.90 -16.81 17.89
CA ARG A 346 -5.90 -17.43 16.57
C ARG A 346 -4.49 -17.50 16.00
N HIS A 347 -4.02 -18.69 15.68
CA HIS A 347 -2.90 -18.85 14.75
C HIS A 347 -3.35 -18.64 13.29
N VAL A 348 -2.52 -17.96 12.51
CA VAL A 348 -2.64 -17.81 11.06
C VAL A 348 -1.40 -18.43 10.43
N THR A 349 -1.58 -19.54 9.72
CA THR A 349 -0.48 -20.38 9.17
C THR A 349 0.44 -19.61 8.20
N THR A 350 -0.10 -18.59 7.51
CA THR A 350 0.67 -17.70 6.63
C THR A 350 1.34 -16.52 7.37
N ARG A 351 1.28 -16.48 8.70
CA ARG A 351 1.86 -15.44 9.58
C ARG A 351 2.45 -16.12 10.80
N TRP A 352 3.61 -16.73 10.59
CA TRP A 352 4.33 -17.55 11.56
C TRP A 352 4.39 -16.97 12.98
N LEU A 353 4.67 -15.66 13.10
CA LEU A 353 4.71 -14.90 14.37
C LEU A 353 3.47 -15.05 15.27
N SER A 354 2.34 -15.56 14.75
CA SER A 354 1.14 -15.84 15.54
C SER A 354 1.13 -17.19 16.25
N LEU A 355 2.04 -18.14 15.95
CA LEU A 355 1.99 -19.46 16.59
C LEU A 355 2.47 -19.40 18.04
N ASN A 356 3.67 -18.84 18.29
CA ASN A 356 4.24 -18.81 19.65
C ASN A 356 3.34 -18.09 20.67
N PRO A 357 2.76 -16.91 20.38
CA PRO A 357 1.76 -16.30 21.24
C PRO A 357 0.53 -17.18 21.49
N ALA A 358 0.07 -17.94 20.49
CA ALA A 358 -1.08 -18.82 20.64
C ALA A 358 -0.75 -20.10 21.45
N ILE A 359 0.45 -20.64 21.33
CA ILE A 359 0.95 -21.72 22.21
C ILE A 359 1.04 -21.23 23.65
N ASN A 360 1.66 -20.07 23.89
CA ASN A 360 1.75 -19.46 25.22
C ASN A 360 0.35 -19.25 25.82
N ARG A 361 -0.61 -18.80 25.00
CA ARG A 361 -2.01 -18.66 25.40
C ARG A 361 -2.70 -19.97 25.75
N LEU A 362 -2.38 -21.09 25.08
CA LEU A 362 -2.87 -22.40 25.49
C LEU A 362 -2.24 -22.84 26.82
N LEU A 363 -0.94 -22.59 27.01
CA LEU A 363 -0.23 -22.91 28.25
C LEU A 363 -0.77 -22.10 29.44
N GLU A 364 -1.06 -20.81 29.25
CA GLU A 364 -1.70 -19.93 30.24
C GLU A 364 -3.04 -20.47 30.73
N ASN A 365 -3.83 -21.12 29.87
CA ASN A 365 -5.12 -21.71 30.23
C ASN A 365 -5.08 -23.24 30.42
N TRP A 366 -3.91 -23.88 30.45
CA TRP A 366 -3.79 -25.32 30.16
C TRP A 366 -4.59 -26.22 31.09
N THR A 367 -4.49 -25.99 32.40
CA THR A 367 -5.24 -26.75 33.44
C THR A 367 -6.75 -26.67 33.21
N ALA A 368 -7.27 -25.46 32.97
CA ALA A 368 -8.68 -25.21 32.71
C ALA A 368 -9.14 -25.81 31.37
N LEU A 369 -8.32 -25.73 30.32
CA LEU A 369 -8.59 -26.35 29.02
C LEU A 369 -8.72 -27.87 29.15
N LYS A 370 -7.81 -28.53 29.89
CA LYS A 370 -7.91 -29.97 30.14
C LYS A 370 -9.15 -30.34 30.93
N ALA A 371 -9.39 -29.67 32.06
CA ALA A 371 -10.57 -29.92 32.88
C ALA A 371 -11.87 -29.77 32.07
N TYR A 372 -11.97 -28.71 31.26
CA TYR A 372 -13.08 -28.48 30.35
C TYR A 372 -13.25 -29.62 29.33
N PHE A 373 -12.21 -29.99 28.58
CA PHE A 373 -12.33 -31.03 27.53
C PHE A 373 -12.55 -32.44 28.10
N ILE A 374 -12.05 -32.73 29.30
CA ILE A 374 -12.34 -33.97 30.03
C ILE A 374 -13.81 -33.97 30.51
N SER A 375 -14.32 -32.85 31.04
CA SER A 375 -15.71 -32.78 31.53
C SER A 375 -16.78 -32.94 30.44
N LEU A 376 -16.42 -32.74 29.17
CA LEU A 376 -17.32 -32.98 28.04
C LEU A 376 -17.60 -34.49 27.82
N GLY A 377 -16.78 -35.39 28.37
CA GLY A 377 -16.93 -36.83 28.19
C GLY A 377 -17.06 -37.20 26.70
N GLU A 378 -18.08 -37.98 26.35
CA GLU A 378 -18.39 -38.38 24.96
C GLU A 378 -18.70 -37.21 24.00
N GLU A 379 -19.12 -36.04 24.50
CA GLU A 379 -19.35 -34.85 23.68
C GLU A 379 -18.04 -34.18 23.22
N CYS A 380 -16.90 -34.53 23.82
CA CYS A 380 -15.60 -34.02 23.39
C CYS A 380 -15.30 -34.49 21.95
N PRO A 381 -15.03 -33.57 20.99
CA PRO A 381 -14.75 -33.97 19.62
C PRO A 381 -13.56 -34.95 19.55
N ARG A 382 -13.77 -36.15 19.02
CA ARG A 382 -12.79 -37.27 19.01
C ARG A 382 -11.38 -36.85 18.58
N HIS A 383 -11.28 -36.00 17.56
CA HIS A 383 -10.00 -35.49 17.06
C HIS A 383 -9.30 -34.54 18.04
N LEU A 384 -10.03 -33.71 18.80
CA LEU A 384 -9.46 -32.91 19.88
C LEU A 384 -9.01 -33.77 21.05
N ARG A 385 -9.80 -34.77 21.45
CA ARG A 385 -9.40 -35.74 22.51
C ARG A 385 -8.08 -36.44 22.12
N ALA A 386 -7.96 -36.89 20.88
CA ALA A 386 -6.76 -37.54 20.36
C ALA A 386 -5.55 -36.59 20.23
N LEU A 387 -5.74 -35.36 19.72
CA LEU A 387 -4.66 -34.36 19.59
C LEU A 387 -4.11 -33.94 20.96
N LEU A 388 -4.98 -33.71 21.94
CA LEU A 388 -4.63 -33.32 23.30
C LEU A 388 -4.23 -34.52 24.18
N ARG A 389 -4.36 -35.76 23.67
CA ARG A 389 -4.07 -37.03 24.36
C ARG A 389 -4.75 -37.14 25.73
N LEU A 390 -6.00 -36.68 25.81
CA LEU A 390 -6.78 -36.69 27.06
C LEU A 390 -7.25 -38.11 27.43
N PRO A 391 -7.32 -38.45 28.72
CA PRO A 391 -7.91 -39.71 29.18
C PRO A 391 -9.41 -39.78 28.82
N GLU A 392 -9.96 -41.00 28.76
CA GLU A 392 -11.38 -41.20 28.43
C GLU A 392 -12.30 -40.87 29.61
N ASP A 393 -11.84 -41.11 30.84
CA ASP A 393 -12.60 -40.95 32.07
C ASP A 393 -11.91 -39.97 33.05
N ALA A 394 -12.71 -39.14 33.74
CA ALA A 394 -12.19 -38.21 34.76
C ALA A 394 -11.67 -38.90 36.05
N ALA A 395 -11.93 -40.20 36.21
CA ALA A 395 -11.59 -40.97 37.42
C ALA A 395 -10.12 -41.39 37.52
N GLY A 396 -9.30 -41.18 36.47
CA GLY A 396 -7.88 -41.53 36.43
C GLY A 396 -6.89 -40.36 36.52
N VAL A 397 -7.38 -39.12 36.67
CA VAL A 397 -6.53 -37.92 36.63
C VAL A 397 -5.84 -37.68 37.98
N GLU A 398 -4.65 -38.23 38.16
CA GLU A 398 -3.75 -37.82 39.24
C GLU A 398 -3.10 -36.46 38.91
N GLU A 399 -2.90 -35.58 39.90
CA GLU A 399 -2.36 -34.22 39.67
C GLU A 399 -0.94 -34.20 39.08
N GLU A 400 -0.19 -35.30 39.20
CA GLU A 400 1.19 -35.45 38.70
C GLU A 400 1.27 -36.23 37.37
N GLU A 401 0.15 -36.55 36.71
CA GLU A 401 0.17 -37.39 35.51
C GLU A 401 0.88 -36.73 34.31
N ALA A 402 1.56 -37.58 33.53
CA ALA A 402 2.56 -37.22 32.53
C ALA A 402 1.95 -36.70 31.20
N ASP A 403 1.63 -35.41 31.16
CA ASP A 403 1.01 -34.76 30.00
C ASP A 403 1.98 -34.59 28.81
N LEU A 404 1.87 -35.50 27.84
CA LEU A 404 2.69 -35.46 26.64
C LEU A 404 2.36 -34.27 25.72
N ALA A 405 1.12 -33.79 25.66
CA ALA A 405 0.79 -32.64 24.82
C ALA A 405 1.38 -31.33 25.39
N GLU A 406 1.31 -31.16 26.72
CA GLU A 406 1.95 -30.06 27.45
C GLU A 406 3.47 -30.02 27.23
N VAL A 407 4.14 -31.19 27.25
CA VAL A 407 5.59 -31.27 27.02
C VAL A 407 6.01 -30.70 25.65
N TYR A 408 5.24 -30.97 24.59
CA TYR A 408 5.54 -30.43 23.25
C TYR A 408 5.17 -28.95 23.14
N LEU A 409 4.08 -28.51 23.77
CA LEU A 409 3.72 -27.09 23.85
C LEU A 409 4.79 -26.28 24.60
N LEU A 410 5.32 -26.79 25.72
CA LEU A 410 6.41 -26.16 26.49
C LEU A 410 7.73 -26.12 25.70
N PHE A 411 8.07 -27.19 24.99
CA PHE A 411 9.23 -27.20 24.08
C PHE A 411 9.09 -26.13 23.00
N CYS A 412 7.94 -26.11 22.31
CA CYS A 412 7.67 -25.14 21.26
C CYS A 412 7.68 -23.72 21.81
N SER A 413 6.98 -23.43 22.91
CA SER A 413 7.04 -22.13 23.61
C SER A 413 8.49 -21.67 23.85
N ASN A 414 9.35 -22.56 24.37
CA ASN A 414 10.73 -22.21 24.69
C ASN A 414 11.62 -22.01 23.46
N VAL A 415 11.48 -22.85 22.44
CA VAL A 415 12.34 -22.81 21.25
C VAL A 415 11.89 -21.74 20.27
N LEU A 416 10.57 -21.57 20.07
CA LEU A 416 10.01 -20.61 19.13
C LEU A 416 10.18 -19.15 19.56
N THR A 417 10.36 -18.90 20.87
CA THR A 417 10.78 -17.57 21.38
C THR A 417 12.12 -17.11 20.76
N LEU A 418 13.06 -18.03 20.47
CA LEU A 418 14.31 -17.70 19.76
C LEU A 418 14.03 -17.25 18.31
N PHE A 419 13.16 -17.98 17.60
CA PHE A 419 12.80 -17.66 16.22
C PHE A 419 12.03 -16.33 16.15
N GLU A 420 11.08 -16.11 17.06
CA GLU A 420 10.31 -14.87 17.16
C GLU A 420 11.19 -13.65 17.45
N GLU A 421 12.17 -13.78 18.35
CA GLU A 421 13.17 -12.73 18.63
C GLU A 421 13.96 -12.36 17.37
N VAL A 422 14.44 -13.35 16.62
CA VAL A 422 15.25 -13.16 15.41
C VAL A 422 14.43 -12.58 14.26
N VAL A 423 13.22 -13.10 14.00
CA VAL A 423 12.31 -12.53 13.00
C VAL A 423 11.99 -11.07 13.32
N LYS A 424 11.59 -10.77 14.56
CA LYS A 424 11.37 -9.37 15.00
C LYS A 424 12.61 -8.50 14.87
N LYS A 425 13.82 -9.07 14.89
CA LYS A 425 15.06 -8.32 14.64
C LYS A 425 15.29 -8.10 13.14
N LEU A 426 14.99 -9.07 12.28
CA LEU A 426 15.13 -8.98 10.82
C LEU A 426 14.06 -8.07 10.17
N GLU A 427 12.87 -7.98 10.75
CA GLU A 427 11.75 -7.17 10.25
C GLU A 427 11.72 -5.73 10.80
N ARG A 428 12.61 -5.38 11.74
CA ARG A 428 12.75 -4.00 12.25
C ARG A 428 13.17 -3.05 11.14
N ASP A 429 12.53 -1.88 11.10
CA ASP A 429 12.83 -0.86 10.09
C ASP A 429 14.27 -0.36 10.11
N ALA A 430 14.91 -0.34 11.28
CA ALA A 430 16.29 0.08 11.50
C ALA A 430 17.36 -0.99 11.20
N THR A 431 16.96 -2.24 10.93
CA THR A 431 17.89 -3.34 10.62
C THR A 431 18.33 -3.26 9.16
N THR A 432 19.64 -3.19 8.95
CA THR A 432 20.26 -2.97 7.63
C THR A 432 20.87 -4.26 7.07
N SER A 433 21.29 -4.21 5.81
CA SER A 433 22.04 -5.28 5.13
C SER A 433 23.36 -5.64 5.83
N ALA A 434 24.00 -4.68 6.52
CA ALA A 434 25.23 -4.88 7.29
C ALA A 434 25.01 -5.67 8.59
N ASP A 435 23.83 -5.55 9.21
CA ASP A 435 23.51 -6.23 10.46
C ASP A 435 23.20 -7.73 10.27
N LEU A 436 22.86 -8.15 9.04
CA LEU A 436 22.30 -9.47 8.73
C LEU A 436 23.21 -10.64 9.15
N TYR A 437 24.51 -10.58 8.83
CA TYR A 437 25.41 -11.70 9.10
C TYR A 437 25.51 -11.99 10.60
N ALA A 438 25.75 -10.97 11.41
CA ALA A 438 25.81 -11.08 12.87
C ALA A 438 24.48 -11.56 13.49
N ILE A 439 23.33 -11.18 12.90
CA ILE A 439 22.01 -11.68 13.34
C ILE A 439 21.87 -13.18 13.05
N MET A 440 22.18 -13.60 11.82
CA MET A 440 22.01 -14.98 11.39
C MET A 440 23.02 -15.91 12.07
N ASP A 441 24.28 -15.49 12.26
CA ASP A 441 25.28 -16.29 12.98
C ASP A 441 24.88 -16.45 14.45
N SER A 442 24.55 -15.35 15.14
CA SER A 442 24.09 -15.42 16.54
C SER A 442 22.88 -16.35 16.72
N PHE A 443 21.96 -16.36 15.75
CA PHE A 443 20.84 -17.30 15.72
C PHE A 443 21.29 -18.76 15.55
N LEU A 444 22.17 -19.04 14.57
CA LEU A 444 22.72 -20.37 14.32
C LEU A 444 23.50 -20.90 15.54
N GLN A 445 24.38 -20.10 16.13
CA GLN A 445 25.15 -20.49 17.32
C GLN A 445 24.23 -20.80 18.52
N ARG A 446 23.13 -20.06 18.69
CA ARG A 446 22.13 -20.33 19.74
C ARG A 446 21.37 -21.63 19.49
N LEU A 447 21.10 -22.02 18.24
CA LEU A 447 20.52 -23.34 17.92
C LEU A 447 21.51 -24.47 18.18
N ILE A 448 22.75 -24.34 17.68
CA ILE A 448 23.84 -25.32 17.89
C ILE A 448 24.05 -25.57 19.38
N LYS A 449 24.23 -24.50 20.16
CA LYS A 449 24.44 -24.61 21.61
C LYS A 449 23.26 -25.29 22.33
N ARG A 450 22.02 -24.97 21.94
CA ARG A 450 20.81 -25.64 22.50
C ARG A 450 20.80 -27.14 22.21
N ARG A 451 21.21 -27.57 21.02
CA ARG A 451 21.31 -28.98 20.66
C ARG A 451 22.41 -29.68 21.46
N ASP A 452 23.61 -29.10 21.46
CA ASP A 452 24.80 -29.70 22.08
C ASP A 452 24.63 -29.82 23.60
N ASP A 453 24.07 -28.79 24.25
CA ASP A 453 23.72 -28.79 25.68
C ASP A 453 22.43 -29.60 25.99
N LYS A 454 21.76 -30.17 24.97
CA LYS A 454 20.45 -30.86 25.02
C LYS A 454 19.39 -30.06 25.82
N PHE A 455 19.32 -28.76 25.53
CA PHE A 455 18.50 -27.79 26.24
C PHE A 455 17.16 -27.51 25.54
N TYR A 456 16.12 -28.20 26.00
CA TYR A 456 14.74 -28.12 25.48
C TYR A 456 13.83 -27.14 26.25
N GLY A 457 14.40 -26.30 27.12
CA GLY A 457 13.68 -25.43 28.04
C GLY A 457 13.55 -26.01 29.46
N TYR A 458 13.47 -25.12 30.47
CA TYR A 458 13.47 -25.52 31.88
C TYR A 458 12.18 -26.26 32.29
N LEU A 459 11.00 -25.69 32.00
CA LEU A 459 9.71 -26.32 32.30
C LEU A 459 9.53 -27.64 31.54
N THR A 460 9.91 -27.66 30.26
CA THR A 460 9.99 -28.87 29.44
C THR A 460 10.82 -29.96 30.12
N ARG A 461 12.02 -29.63 30.62
CA ARG A 461 12.89 -30.58 31.33
C ARG A 461 12.28 -31.09 32.64
N ARG A 462 11.51 -30.28 33.36
CA ARG A 462 10.75 -30.74 34.55
C ARG A 462 9.64 -31.71 34.17
N LYS A 463 8.79 -31.38 33.19
CA LYS A 463 7.70 -32.25 32.74
C LYS A 463 8.22 -33.55 32.09
N LEU A 464 9.36 -33.51 31.39
CA LEU A 464 10.09 -34.67 30.89
C LEU A 464 10.60 -35.64 31.99
N GLN A 465 10.64 -35.23 33.26
CA GLN A 465 10.99 -36.12 34.39
C GLN A 465 9.78 -36.92 34.89
N LEU A 466 8.55 -36.50 34.56
CA LEU A 466 7.32 -37.19 34.93
C LEU A 466 6.93 -38.28 33.91
N LEU A 467 7.36 -38.13 32.65
CA LEU A 467 7.13 -39.13 31.60
C LEU A 467 7.85 -40.46 31.89
N SER A 468 7.29 -41.56 31.35
CA SER A 468 7.97 -42.87 31.35
C SER A 468 9.39 -42.76 30.75
N PRO A 469 10.38 -43.57 31.19
CA PRO A 469 11.73 -43.52 30.63
C PRO A 469 11.78 -43.74 29.11
N HIS A 470 10.86 -44.54 28.58
CA HIS A 470 10.70 -44.79 27.14
C HIS A 470 10.21 -43.53 26.41
N ASP A 471 9.10 -42.94 26.85
CA ASP A 471 8.55 -41.73 26.22
C ASP A 471 9.49 -40.55 26.38
N ALA A 472 10.07 -40.35 27.56
CA ALA A 472 11.05 -39.30 27.80
C ALA A 472 12.27 -39.40 26.86
N ASN A 473 12.72 -40.62 26.53
CA ASN A 473 13.80 -40.81 25.57
C ASN A 473 13.36 -40.58 24.12
N ARG A 474 12.18 -41.05 23.71
CA ARG A 474 11.60 -40.76 22.38
C ARG A 474 11.45 -39.25 22.16
N VAL A 475 10.86 -38.54 23.11
CA VAL A 475 10.64 -37.09 23.04
C VAL A 475 11.97 -36.32 22.96
N ARG A 476 13.00 -36.74 23.72
CA ARG A 476 14.34 -36.15 23.61
C ARG A 476 14.97 -36.36 22.23
N GLN A 477 14.72 -37.49 21.57
CA GLN A 477 15.18 -37.74 20.20
C GLN A 477 14.46 -36.83 19.20
N GLU A 478 13.13 -36.72 19.28
CA GLU A 478 12.33 -35.81 18.44
C GLU A 478 12.75 -34.34 18.63
N PHE A 479 12.99 -33.89 19.86
CA PHE A 479 13.49 -32.52 20.13
C PHE A 479 14.94 -32.30 19.66
N THR A 480 15.77 -33.35 19.60
CA THR A 480 17.11 -33.26 19.00
C THR A 480 16.98 -33.14 17.48
N ALA A 481 16.15 -33.99 16.86
CA ALA A 481 15.87 -33.98 15.42
C ALA A 481 15.31 -32.64 14.96
N PHE A 482 14.36 -32.04 15.71
CA PHE A 482 13.89 -30.66 15.46
C PHE A 482 15.05 -29.67 15.37
N LEU A 483 16.00 -29.71 16.31
CA LEU A 483 17.13 -28.79 16.34
C LEU A 483 18.13 -29.06 15.22
N ASP A 484 18.43 -30.32 14.90
CA ASP A 484 19.30 -30.68 13.77
C ASP A 484 18.69 -30.31 12.42
N THR A 485 17.40 -30.57 12.20
CA THR A 485 16.67 -30.12 11.00
C THR A 485 16.63 -28.59 10.91
N ALA A 486 16.47 -27.88 12.04
CA ALA A 486 16.56 -26.42 12.05
C ALA A 486 17.96 -25.91 11.69
N ILE A 487 19.01 -26.45 12.30
CA ILE A 487 20.41 -26.09 12.02
C ILE A 487 20.76 -26.39 10.55
N GLY A 488 20.37 -27.56 10.04
CA GLY A 488 20.58 -27.97 8.66
C GLY A 488 19.86 -27.06 7.66
N TYR A 489 18.62 -26.67 7.95
CA TYR A 489 17.86 -25.76 7.08
C TYR A 489 18.49 -24.36 7.06
N VAL A 490 18.85 -23.79 8.21
CA VAL A 490 19.50 -22.47 8.29
C VAL A 490 20.82 -22.45 7.51
N ARG A 491 21.68 -23.47 7.70
CA ARG A 491 22.95 -23.62 6.96
C ARG A 491 22.78 -23.85 5.46
N LYS A 492 21.67 -24.46 5.03
CA LYS A 492 21.36 -24.69 3.61
C LYS A 492 20.98 -23.40 2.88
N TRP A 493 20.33 -22.47 3.57
CA TRP A 493 19.70 -21.30 2.94
C TRP A 493 20.37 -19.96 3.27
N PHE A 494 21.27 -19.91 4.26
CA PHE A 494 22.14 -18.76 4.50
C PHE A 494 23.60 -19.20 4.48
N ASN A 495 24.46 -18.46 3.79
CA ASN A 495 25.88 -18.77 3.70
C ASN A 495 26.65 -18.20 4.92
N PHE A 496 27.29 -19.08 5.68
CA PHE A 496 28.09 -18.74 6.88
C PHE A 496 29.61 -18.81 6.62
N SER A 497 30.05 -18.74 5.36
CA SER A 497 31.45 -18.48 5.01
C SER A 497 31.71 -16.99 4.78
N ASP A 498 32.99 -16.64 4.81
CA ASP A 498 33.53 -15.37 4.33
C ASP A 498 33.15 -15.06 2.87
N ASP A 499 32.93 -16.08 2.05
CA ASP A 499 32.40 -15.90 0.70
C ASP A 499 31.06 -15.15 0.61
N ASN A 500 30.29 -15.07 1.70
CA ASN A 500 29.09 -14.25 1.79
C ASN A 500 29.43 -12.75 1.88
N TRP A 501 28.97 -11.93 0.93
CA TRP A 501 29.18 -10.48 0.99
C TRP A 501 28.64 -9.82 2.26
N HIS A 502 27.59 -10.39 2.90
CA HIS A 502 27.10 -9.92 4.20
C HIS A 502 28.15 -10.02 5.32
N PHE A 503 29.12 -10.94 5.23
CA PHE A 503 30.24 -11.03 6.17
C PHE A 503 31.12 -9.79 6.11
N HIS A 504 31.45 -9.33 4.90
CA HIS A 504 32.38 -8.24 4.65
C HIS A 504 31.81 -6.86 5.01
N VAL A 505 30.49 -6.64 4.91
CA VAL A 505 29.87 -5.33 5.19
C VAL A 505 29.63 -5.03 6.67
N GLN A 506 29.88 -5.98 7.59
CA GLN A 506 29.70 -5.80 9.05
C GLN A 506 30.44 -4.59 9.67
N PRO A 507 31.63 -4.16 9.21
CA PRO A 507 32.30 -2.95 9.72
C PRO A 507 31.44 -1.68 9.59
N LEU A 508 30.52 -1.64 8.61
CA LEU A 508 29.59 -0.52 8.42
C LEU A 508 28.55 -0.40 9.56
N CYS A 509 28.40 -1.39 10.45
CA CYS A 509 27.61 -1.25 11.69
C CYS A 509 28.24 -0.29 12.72
N LEU A 510 29.50 0.12 12.51
CA LEU A 510 30.27 1.04 13.36
C LEU A 510 30.29 0.60 14.84
N THR A 511 30.40 -0.73 15.06
CA THR A 511 30.48 -1.36 16.38
C THR A 511 31.89 -1.32 16.95
N SER A 512 32.90 -1.52 16.10
CA SER A 512 34.33 -1.43 16.44
C SER A 512 34.74 0.02 16.70
N GLY A 513 34.45 0.94 15.76
CA GLY A 513 34.61 2.35 16.08
C GLY A 513 34.57 3.44 15.01
N LYS A 514 35.69 3.83 14.40
CA LYS A 514 36.72 3.01 13.74
C LYS A 514 36.16 2.36 12.47
N ILE A 515 36.46 3.01 11.35
CA ILE A 515 36.40 2.49 9.98
C ILE A 515 37.86 2.21 9.58
N SER A 516 38.15 1.04 8.99
CA SER A 516 39.47 0.76 8.39
C SER A 516 39.41 0.96 6.89
N TYR A 517 40.51 1.42 6.28
CA TYR A 517 40.65 1.38 4.83
C TYR A 517 40.57 -0.06 4.30
N ASP A 518 41.31 -0.98 4.95
CA ASP A 518 41.31 -2.42 4.66
C ASP A 518 39.91 -3.08 4.80
N ASP A 519 39.04 -2.55 5.66
CA ASP A 519 37.63 -3.00 5.75
C ASP A 519 36.83 -2.50 4.52
N MET A 520 37.01 -1.23 4.14
CA MET A 520 36.33 -0.61 2.99
C MET A 520 36.79 -1.21 1.66
N GLU A 521 38.09 -1.44 1.49
CA GLU A 521 38.71 -2.11 0.34
C GLU A 521 38.09 -3.50 0.12
N LYS A 522 38.04 -4.33 1.16
CA LYS A 522 37.41 -5.67 1.10
C LYS A 522 35.92 -5.61 0.73
N ILE A 523 35.18 -4.60 1.21
CA ILE A 523 33.78 -4.40 0.83
C ILE A 523 33.67 -4.06 -0.67
N ILE A 524 34.52 -3.13 -1.14
CA ILE A 524 34.52 -2.63 -2.52
C ILE A 524 34.94 -3.72 -3.50
N GLU A 525 35.97 -4.51 -3.18
CA GLU A 525 36.41 -5.65 -3.97
C GLU A 525 35.33 -6.74 -4.05
N LYS A 526 34.77 -7.15 -2.90
CA LYS A 526 33.77 -8.23 -2.83
C LYS A 526 32.45 -7.88 -3.54
N LEU A 527 32.13 -6.59 -3.65
CA LEU A 527 30.93 -6.07 -4.29
C LEU A 527 31.20 -5.42 -5.67
N HIS A 528 32.44 -5.49 -6.17
CA HIS A 528 32.89 -4.92 -7.46
C HIS A 528 32.50 -3.43 -7.66
N LEU A 529 32.72 -2.59 -6.64
CA LEU A 529 32.17 -1.23 -6.59
C LEU A 529 33.03 -0.14 -7.25
N VAL A 530 34.32 -0.39 -7.55
CA VAL A 530 35.25 0.64 -8.07
C VAL A 530 34.72 1.30 -9.33
N ASP A 531 34.56 0.54 -10.41
CA ASP A 531 34.05 1.05 -11.69
C ASP A 531 32.56 1.41 -11.60
N ARG A 532 31.78 0.59 -10.86
CA ARG A 532 30.32 0.75 -10.74
C ARG A 532 29.91 2.08 -10.10
N LEU A 533 30.67 2.55 -9.11
CA LEU A 533 30.39 3.80 -8.39
C LEU A 533 31.39 4.92 -8.74
N ASN A 534 32.34 4.66 -9.65
CA ASN A 534 33.44 5.55 -10.02
C ASN A 534 34.21 6.03 -8.77
N LEU A 535 34.74 5.08 -7.99
CA LEU A 535 35.44 5.34 -6.73
C LEU A 535 36.92 5.70 -6.96
N SER A 536 37.42 6.68 -6.21
CA SER A 536 38.85 6.93 -6.05
C SER A 536 39.35 6.23 -4.78
N MET A 537 40.13 5.17 -4.96
CA MET A 537 40.65 4.37 -3.84
C MET A 537 41.72 5.10 -3.03
N ASP A 538 42.42 6.08 -3.62
CA ASP A 538 43.38 6.93 -2.90
C ASP A 538 42.65 7.97 -2.03
N GLU A 539 41.65 8.67 -2.59
CA GLU A 539 40.82 9.62 -1.83
C GLU A 539 40.04 8.92 -0.69
N LEU A 540 39.56 7.71 -0.93
CA LEU A 540 38.88 6.89 0.07
C LEU A 540 39.75 6.64 1.33
N TYR A 541 41.08 6.56 1.19
CA TYR A 541 41.98 6.44 2.33
C TYR A 541 41.94 7.70 3.22
N ASP A 542 42.03 8.88 2.61
CA ASP A 542 41.95 10.17 3.30
C ASP A 542 40.55 10.45 3.87
N GLU A 543 39.50 9.99 3.19
CA GLU A 543 38.13 9.98 3.72
C GLU A 543 38.01 9.09 4.96
N CYS A 544 38.65 7.92 4.99
CA CYS A 544 38.66 7.05 6.17
C CYS A 544 39.35 7.73 7.36
N VAL A 545 40.45 8.47 7.14
CA VAL A 545 41.09 9.28 8.18
C VAL A 545 40.13 10.36 8.70
N THR A 546 39.49 11.09 7.79
CA THR A 546 38.53 12.17 8.10
C THR A 546 37.31 11.66 8.87
N ALA A 547 36.69 10.57 8.42
CA ALA A 547 35.55 9.94 9.06
C ALA A 547 35.89 9.40 10.46
N ASN A 548 37.11 8.90 10.68
CA ASN A 548 37.56 8.47 12.00
C ASN A 548 37.70 9.62 13.00
N GLY A 549 38.16 10.80 12.55
CA GLY A 549 38.15 12.02 13.35
C GLY A 549 36.74 12.40 13.82
N VAL A 550 35.77 12.37 12.90
CA VAL A 550 34.34 12.59 13.22
C VAL A 550 33.81 11.56 14.22
N LEU A 551 34.08 10.27 13.98
CA LEU A 551 33.62 9.17 14.85
C LEU A 551 34.17 9.29 16.26
N GLY A 552 35.42 9.75 16.44
CA GLY A 552 36.01 10.02 17.75
C GLY A 552 35.14 10.93 18.62
N HIS A 553 34.54 11.98 18.04
CA HIS A 553 33.63 12.88 18.73
C HIS A 553 32.22 12.28 18.93
N LEU A 554 31.69 11.55 17.94
CA LEU A 554 30.33 10.98 18.01
C LEU A 554 30.23 9.85 19.06
N LYS A 555 31.26 8.99 19.15
CA LYS A 555 31.36 7.89 20.13
C LYS A 555 31.21 8.31 21.59
N GLY A 556 31.63 9.53 21.93
CA GLY A 556 31.57 10.05 23.30
C GLY A 556 30.17 10.47 23.73
N ARG A 557 29.18 10.48 22.82
CA ARG A 557 27.80 10.85 23.12
C ARG A 557 27.05 9.69 23.78
N GLN A 558 26.25 10.00 24.80
CA GLN A 558 25.50 9.02 25.58
C GLN A 558 24.47 8.23 24.75
N ASP A 559 23.93 8.81 23.68
CA ASP A 559 22.93 8.20 22.80
C ASP A 559 23.54 7.33 21.68
N TRP A 560 24.84 7.48 21.38
CA TRP A 560 25.51 6.75 20.30
C TRP A 560 25.37 5.21 20.36
N PRO A 561 25.47 4.53 21.54
CA PRO A 561 25.30 3.08 21.61
C PRO A 561 23.89 2.59 21.27
N SER A 562 22.88 3.46 21.38
CA SER A 562 21.48 3.12 21.10
C SER A 562 21.05 3.33 19.64
N LYS A 563 21.85 4.07 18.85
CA LYS A 563 21.53 4.39 17.45
C LYS A 563 21.66 3.18 16.53
N GLY A 564 20.74 3.06 15.59
CA GLY A 564 20.81 2.10 14.48
C GLY A 564 21.93 2.41 13.48
N THR A 565 22.31 1.42 12.69
CA THR A 565 23.40 1.52 11.70
C THR A 565 23.20 2.70 10.73
N ALA A 566 22.00 2.86 10.17
CA ALA A 566 21.68 3.99 9.28
C ALA A 566 21.74 5.36 9.99
N GLU A 567 21.26 5.45 11.23
CA GLU A 567 21.26 6.69 12.02
C GLU A 567 22.68 7.18 12.34
N LYS A 568 23.59 6.24 12.64
CA LYS A 568 25.01 6.54 12.82
C LYS A 568 25.63 7.12 11.56
N TRP A 569 25.33 6.53 10.40
CA TRP A 569 25.82 7.04 9.10
C TRP A 569 25.27 8.42 8.75
N VAL A 570 23.99 8.68 9.03
CA VAL A 570 23.42 10.04 8.94
C VAL A 570 24.21 11.01 9.83
N GLU A 571 24.55 10.66 11.08
CA GLU A 571 25.36 11.57 11.92
C GLU A 571 26.82 11.74 11.48
N VAL A 572 27.43 10.72 10.86
CA VAL A 572 28.77 10.84 10.25
C VAL A 572 28.72 11.78 9.04
N LEU A 573 27.77 11.58 8.12
CA LEU A 573 27.67 12.28 6.84
C LEU A 573 27.01 13.66 6.91
N ARG A 574 26.23 13.96 7.96
CA ARG A 574 25.49 15.22 8.12
C ARG A 574 26.41 16.44 8.02
N GLY A 575 26.19 17.25 6.97
CA GLY A 575 26.98 18.45 6.68
C GLY A 575 28.40 18.18 6.15
N ARG A 576 28.73 16.93 5.83
CA ARG A 576 30.05 16.45 5.36
C ARG A 576 29.97 15.51 4.16
N ALA A 577 28.80 15.36 3.54
CA ALA A 577 28.58 14.50 2.38
C ALA A 577 29.50 14.84 1.19
N ALA A 578 29.90 16.11 1.06
CA ALA A 578 30.85 16.58 0.05
C ALA A 578 32.33 16.29 0.40
N ASP A 579 32.65 16.11 1.69
CA ASP A 579 33.99 15.79 2.18
C ASP A 579 34.28 14.28 2.18
N LEU A 580 33.21 13.46 2.07
CA LEU A 580 33.25 11.99 2.14
C LEU A 580 32.54 11.32 0.94
N PRO A 581 32.82 11.71 -0.33
CA PRO A 581 32.07 11.23 -1.48
C PRO A 581 32.20 9.73 -1.75
N ASN A 582 33.37 9.12 -1.57
CA ASN A 582 33.59 7.69 -1.82
C ASN A 582 32.97 6.83 -0.71
N ILE A 583 33.11 7.22 0.56
CA ILE A 583 32.41 6.60 1.70
C ILE A 583 30.89 6.74 1.52
N LEU A 584 30.40 7.93 1.15
CA LEU A 584 28.97 8.15 0.88
C LEU A 584 28.47 7.20 -0.21
N ALA A 585 29.20 7.02 -1.30
CA ALA A 585 28.80 6.11 -2.39
C ALA A 585 28.68 4.65 -1.92
N VAL A 586 29.69 4.13 -1.21
CA VAL A 586 29.70 2.75 -0.68
C VAL A 586 28.60 2.54 0.38
N VAL A 587 28.45 3.47 1.32
CA VAL A 587 27.42 3.41 2.37
C VAL A 587 26.03 3.49 1.75
N SER A 588 25.82 4.38 0.78
CA SER A 588 24.53 4.52 0.08
C SER A 588 24.19 3.24 -0.68
N PHE A 589 25.16 2.64 -1.36
CA PHE A 589 24.98 1.36 -2.04
C PHE A 589 24.57 0.25 -1.06
N VAL A 590 25.33 0.03 0.01
CA VAL A 590 25.04 -1.07 0.95
C VAL A 590 23.70 -0.85 1.68
N LEU A 591 23.41 0.37 2.14
CA LEU A 591 22.18 0.69 2.87
C LEU A 591 20.93 0.79 1.98
N SER A 592 21.09 0.92 0.66
CA SER A 592 19.98 0.75 -0.29
C SER A 592 19.40 -0.67 -0.29
N ILE A 593 20.18 -1.67 0.14
CA ILE A 593 19.79 -3.08 0.13
C ILE A 593 18.98 -3.42 1.40
N PRO A 594 17.76 -3.96 1.27
CA PRO A 594 16.90 -4.28 2.41
C PRO A 594 17.37 -5.53 3.15
N SER A 595 17.10 -5.56 4.46
CA SER A 595 17.28 -6.74 5.32
C SER A 595 16.18 -7.79 5.14
N SER A 596 14.97 -7.35 4.78
CA SER A 596 13.76 -8.18 4.63
C SER A 596 12.72 -7.53 3.69
N THR A 597 11.72 -8.31 3.26
CA THR A 597 10.56 -7.84 2.47
C THR A 597 9.50 -7.09 3.29
N GLY A 598 9.76 -6.77 4.56
CA GLY A 598 8.77 -6.21 5.50
C GLY A 598 8.15 -4.87 5.07
N TYR A 599 8.76 -4.12 4.14
CA TYR A 599 8.09 -2.96 3.54
C TYR A 599 6.94 -3.38 2.62
N VAL A 600 7.18 -4.33 1.71
CA VAL A 600 6.16 -4.86 0.78
C VAL A 600 4.99 -5.51 1.54
N GLU A 601 5.28 -6.26 2.61
CA GLU A 601 4.24 -6.82 3.47
C GLU A 601 3.38 -5.74 4.16
N ARG A 602 3.99 -4.62 4.57
CA ARG A 602 3.24 -3.44 5.05
C ARG A 602 2.38 -2.83 3.95
N VAL A 603 2.84 -2.75 2.70
CA VAL A 603 1.99 -2.30 1.57
C VAL A 603 0.73 -3.16 1.46
N PHE A 604 0.84 -4.49 1.58
CA PHE A 604 -0.33 -5.39 1.57
C PHE A 604 -1.24 -5.21 2.78
N SER A 605 -0.68 -4.87 3.95
CA SER A 605 -1.47 -4.51 5.14
C SER A 605 -2.28 -3.23 4.89
N PHE A 606 -1.65 -2.18 4.36
CA PHE A 606 -2.34 -0.95 3.96
C PHE A 606 -3.37 -1.19 2.84
N MET A 607 -3.09 -2.04 1.86
CA MET A 607 -4.04 -2.42 0.81
C MET A 607 -5.32 -3.01 1.43
N LYS A 608 -5.19 -3.93 2.39
CA LYS A 608 -6.33 -4.56 3.07
C LYS A 608 -7.15 -3.53 3.86
N ASN A 609 -6.49 -2.59 4.54
CA ASN A 609 -7.15 -1.52 5.31
C ASN A 609 -7.84 -0.47 4.42
N LYS A 610 -7.31 -0.22 3.21
CA LYS A 610 -7.89 0.72 2.25
C LYS A 610 -9.00 0.11 1.41
N TRP A 611 -8.92 -1.19 1.10
CA TRP A 611 -9.84 -1.85 0.19
C TRP A 611 -10.91 -2.67 0.93
N THR A 612 -11.64 -2.03 1.84
CA THR A 612 -12.69 -2.64 2.66
C THR A 612 -14.07 -2.57 2.00
N ASP A 613 -15.01 -3.41 2.47
CA ASP A 613 -16.37 -3.49 1.92
C ASP A 613 -17.21 -2.24 2.23
N VAL A 614 -16.82 -1.45 3.24
CA VAL A 614 -17.40 -0.12 3.52
C VAL A 614 -16.96 0.92 2.47
N ARG A 615 -15.85 0.67 1.77
CA ARG A 615 -15.29 1.49 0.68
C ARG A 615 -15.54 0.83 -0.70
N ASN A 616 -16.70 0.18 -0.87
CA ASN A 616 -17.11 -0.68 -2.01
C ASN A 616 -17.12 -0.09 -3.44
N LYS A 617 -16.50 1.07 -3.69
CA LYS A 617 -16.40 1.68 -5.04
C LYS A 617 -14.98 2.20 -5.38
N CYS A 618 -13.95 1.76 -4.65
CA CYS A 618 -12.57 2.11 -4.99
C CYS A 618 -12.08 1.30 -6.21
N SER A 619 -11.59 2.01 -7.23
CA SER A 619 -10.89 1.43 -8.38
C SER A 619 -9.46 1.02 -8.00
N VAL A 620 -8.82 0.18 -8.83
CA VAL A 620 -7.41 -0.20 -8.64
C VAL A 620 -6.50 1.02 -8.71
N ALA A 621 -6.77 1.93 -9.65
CA ALA A 621 -6.04 3.19 -9.80
C ALA A 621 -6.17 4.09 -8.55
N LEU A 622 -7.35 4.15 -7.93
CA LEU A 622 -7.55 4.88 -6.68
C LEU A 622 -6.79 4.22 -5.52
N ILE A 623 -6.85 2.89 -5.38
CA ILE A 623 -6.11 2.17 -4.33
C ILE A 623 -4.59 2.34 -4.51
N LYS A 624 -4.06 2.22 -5.73
CA LYS A 624 -2.65 2.55 -6.05
C LYS A 624 -2.30 3.95 -5.56
N SER A 625 -3.12 4.93 -5.92
CA SER A 625 -2.88 6.34 -5.60
C SER A 625 -2.93 6.61 -4.09
N GLU A 626 -3.88 6.01 -3.37
CA GLU A 626 -3.94 6.10 -1.92
C GLU A 626 -2.77 5.43 -1.21
N LEU A 627 -2.29 4.30 -1.72
CA LEU A 627 -1.11 3.60 -1.18
C LEU A 627 0.12 4.49 -1.32
N ILE A 628 0.39 4.99 -2.52
CA ILE A 628 1.48 5.94 -2.82
C ILE A 628 1.41 7.16 -1.88
N VAL A 629 0.24 7.82 -1.79
CA VAL A 629 0.05 9.01 -0.92
C VAL A 629 0.24 8.69 0.57
N THR A 630 -0.13 7.49 1.03
CA THR A 630 -0.01 7.11 2.44
C THR A 630 1.42 6.70 2.81
N LEU A 631 2.14 6.09 1.87
CA LEU A 631 3.47 5.51 2.10
C LEU A 631 4.61 6.48 1.80
N ASN A 632 4.43 7.43 0.88
CA ASN A 632 5.49 8.36 0.50
C ASN A 632 5.41 9.68 1.32
N TYR A 633 4.20 10.14 1.70
CA TYR A 633 4.04 11.29 2.60
C TYR A 633 3.91 10.85 4.07
N GLU A 634 5.03 10.83 4.78
CA GLU A 634 5.13 10.45 6.20
C GLU A 634 4.79 11.60 7.18
N LYS A 635 3.99 12.58 6.74
CA LYS A 635 3.75 13.86 7.41
C LYS A 635 2.45 13.86 8.21
N SER A 636 2.37 14.51 9.37
CA SER A 636 1.07 14.74 10.03
C SER A 636 0.16 15.61 9.13
N CYS A 637 -1.16 15.55 9.31
CA CYS A 637 -2.08 16.37 8.50
C CYS A 637 -1.80 17.88 8.65
N SER A 638 -1.30 18.32 9.81
CA SER A 638 -0.91 19.71 10.06
C SER A 638 0.40 20.11 9.36
N GLN A 639 1.42 19.25 9.41
CA GLN A 639 2.67 19.46 8.65
C GLN A 639 2.39 19.51 7.14
N PHE A 640 1.61 18.54 6.64
CA PHE A 640 1.22 18.50 5.24
C PHE A 640 0.47 19.77 4.80
N TYR A 641 -0.45 20.29 5.61
CA TYR A 641 -1.12 21.57 5.32
C TYR A 641 -0.12 22.73 5.26
N THR A 642 0.80 22.82 6.24
CA THR A 642 1.80 23.90 6.32
C THR A 642 2.68 23.95 5.08
N GLU A 643 3.12 22.80 4.58
CA GLU A 643 3.87 22.69 3.33
C GLU A 643 3.01 22.99 2.09
N ALA A 644 1.78 22.46 2.04
CA ALA A 644 0.87 22.68 0.91
C ALA A 644 0.47 24.15 0.73
N VAL A 645 0.53 24.99 1.77
CA VAL A 645 0.30 26.44 1.68
C VAL A 645 1.40 27.15 0.89
N VAL A 646 2.65 26.66 0.94
CA VAL A 646 3.80 27.29 0.26
C VAL A 646 4.19 26.61 -1.06
N ASP A 647 3.76 25.37 -1.29
CA ASP A 647 3.98 24.66 -2.55
C ASP A 647 3.12 25.23 -3.70
N THR A 648 3.70 26.19 -4.42
CA THR A 648 3.05 26.84 -5.56
C THR A 648 2.73 25.88 -6.71
N GLN A 649 3.46 24.78 -6.87
CA GLN A 649 3.23 23.79 -7.92
C GLN A 649 2.03 22.90 -7.57
N LEU A 650 1.97 22.40 -6.33
CA LEU A 650 0.82 21.67 -5.77
C LEU A 650 -0.46 22.50 -5.88
N LEU A 651 -0.40 23.77 -5.47
CA LEU A 651 -1.55 24.68 -5.53
C LEU A 651 -1.99 25.01 -6.95
N ALA A 652 -1.07 25.07 -7.92
CA ALA A 652 -1.42 25.25 -9.33
C ALA A 652 -2.11 24.00 -9.91
N ALA A 653 -1.53 22.82 -9.71
CA ALA A 653 -2.09 21.56 -10.21
C ALA A 653 -3.45 21.21 -9.58
N ALA A 654 -3.63 21.50 -8.28
CA ALA A 654 -4.89 21.33 -7.57
C ALA A 654 -6.00 22.33 -7.99
N ARG A 655 -5.69 23.31 -8.85
CA ARG A 655 -6.66 24.26 -9.43
C ARG A 655 -6.98 24.04 -10.90
N ASP A 656 -6.10 23.40 -11.66
CA ASP A 656 -6.29 23.30 -13.10
C ASP A 656 -7.55 22.48 -13.44
N GLN A 657 -8.42 23.10 -14.23
CA GLN A 657 -9.70 22.51 -14.65
C GLN A 657 -9.57 21.61 -15.89
N LYS A 658 -8.39 21.52 -16.54
CA LYS A 658 -8.15 20.70 -17.74
C LYS A 658 -8.01 19.19 -17.46
N LYS A 659 -8.81 18.69 -16.51
CA LYS A 659 -8.55 17.51 -15.67
C LYS A 659 -7.28 17.75 -14.86
N TYR A 660 -7.37 17.58 -13.55
CA TYR A 660 -6.23 17.62 -12.65
C TYR A 660 -5.08 16.82 -13.26
N LYS A 661 -3.92 17.44 -13.40
CA LYS A 661 -2.73 16.83 -13.98
C LYS A 661 -1.51 17.47 -13.35
N TRP A 662 -0.86 16.70 -12.48
CA TRP A 662 0.56 16.85 -12.26
C TRP A 662 1.31 16.79 -13.59
N LYS A 663 2.44 17.50 -13.71
CA LYS A 663 3.21 17.48 -14.95
C LYS A 663 3.67 16.05 -15.27
N LYS A 664 3.73 15.74 -16.57
CA LYS A 664 4.29 14.50 -17.09
C LYS A 664 5.80 14.64 -17.26
#